data_AF-A0A4Q3EHI5-F1
#
_entry.id   AF-A0A4Q3EHI5-F1
#
_cell.length_a   1.000
_cell.length_b   1.000
_cell.length_c   1.000
_cell.angle_alpha   90.00
_cell.angle_beta   90.00
_cell.angle_gamma   90.00
#
_symmetry.space_group_name_H-M   'P 1'
#
loop_
_entity.id
_entity.type
_entity.pdbx_description
1 polymer ?
#
loop_
_entity_poly.entity_id
_entity_poly.type
_entity_poly.pdbx_seq_one_letter_code
_entity_poly.pdbx_strand_id
1 'polypeptide(L)'
;TYYAAAVTNATQQTYNVGLPAFSQNNPFIIASAGWGLRFAVTNTCNIDSVGVYPIGTGTLSIRIWDANTQAVIYTSPTSPTITGTGVEKKMIYVGALNLAPGSYVLGIGAYTGLSNLRNEGFNASAYPFTSPVLNITAGSQGFGGTGTPYVYYFSYDWKISAIGGCEGTRVPVAATINASTPVAKAAPAVVCNGEIATITLTPPATPYPSYNWSPVANLFTDAAATVPYLGGSATTLYMKTTNVGQQTFYMMAGNPAVTTGCTFADTLRIWSQPPTATLVGAPDSVCIVGNSTISLSPVTGYAPNSIQWQESANGTTYNIVAGATSPSYTTPSLTTEHYYKALVKSTNSTCMTLDKHIVVVNPTLLGAADSFNCGPGTVTLKAATAGYSTAKWYDVPTGGTPVGSGSPWTTPYLGASQTYYVSAEGGAGGGAPITTQVGTATTTYGGTSSSAGPFSIYYRRYSQQYLYTAAEILAAGGNPGNMTSIAFNCTGLPTYAIPNFTIRIKFVPATMTTLTTWQTTGLTDVYTTASLLPTATGWVTFPFTNNQVWNGTDNVVVEVCRSQVQPNWASSGNHQYTTKTGRFLLYNSDDPGSSCGVSGTTTSTYLPNVRFGLQAPCQTPRLPVHAYIHPQPVVDLGNDINQCLDQDEALVLDAGVQPNNPAFLWDNQTTSQVRGVYGSGTYHVTVTNQFTCKGYDTINVIIRKNPVVNLGNDTTVCNGVVLPLNAGGDGINYYWNNGSTTQIINVNSAGNYSVYVTNSLGCSKADTITVNMAGELPTIQGINVNNNGQYTFTFSAINGQNVIEYDWDFGDNTTHAYSAVATHTYAAAGNYVVVLKLKSSCGFGNDSTSAHILGINQLTVGADGVSVFPNPSGGTATIMSSGGLNMKQVALYNVLGQMVYSEKAQSSEKHAMNLDALASGVYTIQITTDKGNVAKKLEIIR
;
A
#
# COMPACT_ATOMS: atom_id res chain seq x y z
N THR A 1 2.16 62.81 64.52
CA THR A 1 2.19 63.91 65.50
C THR A 1 3.44 63.80 66.33
N TYR A 2 4.28 64.82 66.30
CA TYR A 2 5.49 64.97 67.10
C TYR A 2 5.16 65.80 68.36
N TYR A 3 6.08 65.92 69.30
CA TYR A 3 5.94 66.78 70.48
C TYR A 3 7.19 67.66 70.60
N ALA A 4 7.02 68.95 70.88
CA ALA A 4 8.11 69.90 71.07
C ALA A 4 8.17 70.36 72.53
N ALA A 5 9.39 70.48 73.07
CA ALA A 5 9.69 71.09 74.36
C ALA A 5 10.93 72.00 74.19
N ALA A 6 11.06 73.01 75.05
CA ALA A 6 12.27 73.84 75.09
C ALA A 6 13.41 73.06 75.77
N VAL A 7 14.54 72.96 75.07
CA VAL A 7 15.75 72.27 75.54
C VAL A 7 16.96 73.17 75.29
N THR A 8 17.85 73.32 76.27
CA THR A 8 19.16 73.95 76.04
C THR A 8 20.02 73.02 75.19
N ASN A 9 20.47 73.52 74.04
CA ASN A 9 21.21 72.80 72.99
C ASN A 9 22.21 71.76 73.50
N ALA A 10 21.79 70.51 73.51
CA ALA A 10 22.65 69.36 73.31
C ALA A 10 21.86 68.33 72.50
N THR A 11 22.17 68.25 71.20
CA THR A 11 21.71 67.18 70.32
C THR A 11 22.02 65.84 70.97
N GLN A 12 21.03 64.97 71.12
CA GLN A 12 21.23 63.57 71.50
C GLN A 12 22.14 62.91 70.45
N GLN A 13 23.43 62.81 70.74
CA GLN A 13 24.37 62.16 69.84
C GLN A 13 24.32 60.66 70.11
N THR A 14 23.91 59.90 69.08
CA THR A 14 24.05 58.46 69.08
C THR A 14 25.46 58.12 68.62
N TYR A 15 26.20 57.39 69.45
CA TYR A 15 27.46 56.81 69.06
C TYR A 15 27.25 55.32 68.79
N ASN A 16 27.84 54.83 67.70
CA ASN A 16 27.99 53.41 67.48
C ASN A 16 29.39 53.03 67.99
N VAL A 17 29.45 52.19 69.02
CA VAL A 17 30.71 51.74 69.63
C VAL A 17 30.81 50.23 69.48
N GLY A 18 32.00 49.70 69.16
CA GLY A 18 32.18 48.30 68.77
C GLY A 18 32.18 48.10 67.25
N LEU A 19 32.36 46.85 66.81
CA LEU A 19 32.40 46.54 65.38
C LEU A 19 31.00 46.57 64.75
N PRO A 20 30.86 47.13 63.54
CA PRO A 20 29.57 47.28 62.85
C PRO A 20 29.05 45.97 62.22
N ALA A 21 29.96 45.03 62.03
CA ALA A 21 29.71 43.69 61.54
C ALA A 21 30.92 42.81 61.86
N PHE A 22 30.71 41.50 61.79
CA PHE A 22 31.76 40.50 61.91
C PHE A 22 32.71 40.53 60.69
N SER A 23 34.01 40.39 60.93
CA SER A 23 35.07 40.55 59.93
C SER A 23 35.95 39.29 59.71
N GLN A 24 36.00 38.33 60.64
CA GLN A 24 36.87 37.14 60.52
C GLN A 24 36.26 35.86 61.11
N ASN A 25 36.16 34.78 60.32
CA ASN A 25 35.64 33.45 60.70
C ASN A 25 36.35 32.81 61.92
N ASN A 26 35.96 33.19 63.13
CA ASN A 26 36.38 32.60 64.41
C ASN A 26 35.47 31.45 64.87
N PRO A 27 35.95 30.54 65.75
CA PRO A 27 35.20 29.36 66.19
C PRO A 27 34.04 29.73 67.12
N PHE A 28 32.85 29.17 66.88
CA PHE A 28 31.65 29.41 67.67
C PHE A 28 31.81 28.87 69.12
N ILE A 29 31.71 29.73 70.14
CA ILE A 29 31.84 29.34 71.56
C ILE A 29 30.47 29.37 72.26
N ILE A 30 30.11 28.26 72.90
CA ILE A 30 28.88 28.15 73.70
C ILE A 30 28.90 29.25 74.77
N ALA A 31 27.96 30.18 74.66
CA ALA A 31 27.82 31.26 75.61
C ALA A 31 27.59 30.70 77.02
N SER A 32 28.19 31.28 78.05
CA SER A 32 27.93 30.91 79.45
C SER A 32 27.52 32.15 80.25
N ALA A 33 26.60 31.96 81.20
CA ALA A 33 26.09 33.05 82.03
C ALA A 33 27.22 33.69 82.87
N GLY A 34 27.28 35.03 82.90
CA GLY A 34 28.27 35.78 83.69
C GLY A 34 29.59 36.11 82.96
N TRP A 35 29.70 35.78 81.67
CA TRP A 35 30.88 36.09 80.84
C TRP A 35 30.63 37.35 80.03
N GLY A 36 31.60 38.28 79.93
CA GLY A 36 31.36 39.56 79.26
C GLY A 36 32.58 40.41 78.92
N LEU A 37 32.32 41.44 78.11
CA LEU A 37 33.26 42.44 77.62
C LEU A 37 33.31 43.64 78.58
N ARG A 38 34.52 44.06 78.96
CA ARG A 38 34.74 45.23 79.82
C ARG A 38 34.65 46.54 79.04
N PHE A 39 34.08 47.56 79.69
CA PHE A 39 33.99 48.92 79.16
C PHE A 39 33.99 49.96 80.29
N ALA A 40 34.44 51.16 79.99
CA ALA A 40 34.45 52.30 80.90
C ALA A 40 33.54 53.40 80.36
N VAL A 41 32.59 53.85 81.19
CA VAL A 41 31.75 55.01 80.92
C VAL A 41 32.49 56.25 81.39
N THR A 42 32.74 57.21 80.48
CA THR A 42 33.47 58.45 80.79
C THR A 42 32.52 59.58 81.14
N ASN A 43 31.30 59.57 80.60
CA ASN A 43 30.21 60.51 80.90
C ASN A 43 28.88 59.76 80.96
N THR A 44 27.92 60.24 81.75
CA THR A 44 26.61 59.58 81.86
C THR A 44 25.97 59.38 80.48
N CYS A 45 25.64 58.12 80.17
CA CYS A 45 25.05 57.75 78.89
C CYS A 45 24.01 56.63 79.06
N ASN A 46 23.21 56.42 78.03
CA ASN A 46 22.31 55.29 77.92
C ASN A 46 22.87 54.25 76.97
N ILE A 47 22.82 52.97 77.36
CA ILE A 47 22.97 51.86 76.42
C ILE A 47 21.59 51.48 75.90
N ASP A 48 21.37 51.67 74.59
CA ASP A 48 20.06 51.48 73.96
C ASP A 48 19.90 50.04 73.45
N SER A 49 20.91 49.51 72.76
CA SER A 49 20.90 48.15 72.20
C SER A 49 22.30 47.62 71.89
N VAL A 50 22.43 46.30 71.87
CA VAL A 50 23.63 45.57 71.44
C VAL A 50 23.27 44.47 70.47
N GLY A 51 24.07 44.26 69.42
CA GLY A 51 23.89 43.22 68.42
C GLY A 51 24.57 41.90 68.77
N VAL A 52 23.97 40.77 68.39
CA VAL A 52 24.52 39.40 68.54
C VAL A 52 24.25 38.58 67.28
N TYR A 53 25.00 37.50 67.05
CA TYR A 53 24.81 36.57 65.93
C TYR A 53 24.48 35.17 66.46
N PRO A 54 23.18 34.81 66.60
CA PRO A 54 22.77 33.54 67.18
C PRO A 54 22.90 32.35 66.21
N ILE A 55 23.16 31.16 66.76
CA ILE A 55 23.10 29.87 66.07
C ILE A 55 22.08 28.97 66.76
N GLY A 56 21.12 28.48 65.98
CA GLY A 56 19.97 27.75 66.48
C GLY A 56 18.81 28.68 66.82
N THR A 57 17.82 28.15 67.55
CA THR A 57 16.59 28.88 67.90
C THR A 57 16.39 28.84 69.41
N GLY A 58 16.24 29.99 70.05
CA GLY A 58 16.10 30.06 71.50
C GLY A 58 15.91 31.48 72.03
N THR A 59 16.10 31.70 73.33
CA THR A 59 16.03 33.03 73.96
C THR A 59 17.38 33.42 74.57
N LEU A 60 17.60 34.72 74.71
CA LEU A 60 18.84 35.31 75.24
C LEU A 60 18.54 36.59 76.02
N SER A 61 19.22 36.78 77.14
CA SER A 61 19.33 38.07 77.83
C SER A 61 20.79 38.51 77.98
N ILE A 62 20.99 39.81 77.96
CA ILE A 62 22.24 40.52 78.26
C ILE A 62 22.21 41.00 79.71
N ARG A 63 23.34 40.91 80.41
CA ARG A 63 23.55 41.34 81.79
C ARG A 63 24.70 42.33 81.85
N ILE A 64 24.56 43.37 82.67
CA ILE A 64 25.59 44.38 82.94
C ILE A 64 25.84 44.44 84.45
N TRP A 65 27.12 44.43 84.84
CA TRP A 65 27.54 44.50 86.24
C TRP A 65 28.76 45.40 86.41
N ASP A 66 28.95 45.91 87.62
CA ASP A 66 30.13 46.69 87.98
C ASP A 66 31.40 45.82 87.90
N ALA A 67 32.41 46.30 87.18
CA ALA A 67 33.60 45.51 86.89
C ALA A 67 34.50 45.25 88.10
N ASN A 68 34.34 46.03 89.18
CA ASN A 68 35.17 45.94 90.37
C ASN A 68 34.46 45.20 91.50
N THR A 69 33.19 45.52 91.75
CA THR A 69 32.39 44.96 92.85
C THR A 69 31.57 43.72 92.45
N GLN A 70 31.48 43.42 91.15
CA GLN A 70 30.63 42.37 90.57
C GLN A 70 29.12 42.52 90.83
N ALA A 71 28.68 43.67 91.36
CA ALA A 71 27.26 43.94 91.58
C ALA A 71 26.51 44.06 90.26
N VAL A 72 25.39 43.33 90.12
CA VAL A 72 24.53 43.39 88.93
C VAL A 72 23.80 44.72 88.90
N ILE A 73 23.97 45.45 87.81
CA ILE A 73 23.32 46.75 87.60
C ILE A 73 22.06 46.55 86.77
N TYR A 74 22.14 45.66 85.78
CA TYR A 74 21.03 45.41 84.88
C TYR A 74 21.06 44.01 84.31
N THR A 75 19.89 43.42 84.13
CA THR A 75 19.69 42.25 83.26
C THR A 75 18.52 42.58 82.36
N SER A 76 18.75 42.57 81.05
CA SER A 76 17.69 42.77 80.07
C SER A 76 16.62 41.68 80.20
N PRO A 77 15.35 41.98 79.87
CA PRO A 77 14.35 40.96 79.66
C PRO A 77 14.88 39.91 78.67
N THR A 78 14.53 38.63 78.87
CA THR A 78 14.82 37.61 77.85
C THR A 78 14.16 38.01 76.54
N SER A 79 14.96 38.09 75.48
CA SER A 79 14.43 38.44 74.16
C SER A 79 13.40 37.40 73.72
N PRO A 80 12.36 37.80 72.95
CA PRO A 80 11.50 36.85 72.26
C PRO A 80 12.36 35.92 71.39
N THR A 81 11.84 34.74 71.06
CA THR A 81 12.59 33.68 70.35
C THR A 81 13.43 34.23 69.19
N ILE A 82 14.75 34.17 69.34
CA ILE A 82 15.72 34.55 68.32
C ILE A 82 16.21 33.30 67.60
N THR A 83 16.22 33.36 66.27
CA THR A 83 16.70 32.30 65.38
C THR A 83 17.81 32.85 64.50
N GLY A 84 18.87 32.07 64.30
CA GLY A 84 19.92 32.44 63.36
C GLY A 84 20.83 31.27 62.98
N THR A 85 21.56 31.47 61.89
CA THR A 85 22.58 30.54 61.37
C THR A 85 24.01 31.00 61.72
N GLY A 86 24.15 32.05 62.55
CA GLY A 86 25.43 32.67 62.87
C GLY A 86 25.92 33.71 61.84
N VAL A 87 25.13 34.00 60.80
CA VAL A 87 25.46 35.00 59.77
C VAL A 87 24.60 36.26 59.89
N GLU A 88 23.38 36.13 60.43
CA GLU A 88 22.44 37.25 60.57
C GLU A 88 22.54 37.89 61.97
N LYS A 89 22.71 39.22 62.01
CA LYS A 89 22.75 40.01 63.24
C LYS A 89 21.34 40.19 63.81
N LYS A 90 21.16 39.93 65.10
CA LYS A 90 19.94 40.23 65.87
C LYS A 90 20.26 41.25 66.96
N MET A 91 19.45 42.29 67.08
CA MET A 91 19.64 43.34 68.09
C MET A 91 18.90 42.97 69.37
N ILE A 92 19.60 43.05 70.50
CA ILE A 92 19.05 42.92 71.84
C ILE A 92 18.91 44.32 72.42
N TYR A 93 17.67 44.73 72.67
CA TYR A 93 17.37 46.05 73.21
C TYR A 93 17.53 46.05 74.73
N VAL A 94 18.37 46.96 75.22
CA VAL A 94 18.73 47.09 76.64
C VAL A 94 17.82 48.13 77.32
N GLY A 95 17.14 48.98 76.54
CA GLY A 95 16.04 49.83 77.04
C GLY A 95 16.50 51.11 77.73
N ALA A 96 17.36 51.89 77.06
CA ALA A 96 17.90 53.17 77.52
C ALA A 96 18.45 53.12 78.95
N LEU A 97 19.27 52.10 79.24
CA LEU A 97 19.87 51.91 80.57
C LEU A 97 20.87 53.03 80.86
N ASN A 98 20.53 53.88 81.83
CA ASN A 98 21.39 54.94 82.32
C ASN A 98 22.57 54.37 83.11
N LEU A 99 23.78 54.67 82.65
CA LEU A 99 25.03 54.35 83.34
C LEU A 99 25.79 55.64 83.66
N ALA A 100 26.17 55.80 84.92
CA ALA A 100 27.05 56.87 85.38
C ALA A 100 28.52 56.57 85.00
N PRO A 101 29.44 57.55 85.08
CA PRO A 101 30.86 57.30 84.88
C PRO A 101 31.39 56.20 85.81
N GLY A 102 32.05 55.19 85.23
CA GLY A 102 32.45 53.98 85.96
C GLY A 102 32.93 52.85 85.05
N SER A 103 33.38 51.74 85.65
CA SER A 103 33.87 50.56 84.92
C SER A 103 32.89 49.41 85.03
N TYR A 104 32.47 48.86 83.89
CA TYR A 104 31.40 47.87 83.80
C TYR A 104 31.80 46.69 82.92
N VAL A 105 31.04 45.60 83.03
CA VAL A 105 31.14 44.42 82.16
C VAL A 105 29.77 44.16 81.54
N LEU A 106 29.72 43.96 80.23
CA LEU A 106 28.51 43.52 79.51
C LEU A 106 28.68 42.07 79.07
N GLY A 107 27.78 41.21 79.51
CA GLY A 107 27.86 39.79 79.25
C GLY A 107 26.53 39.11 79.01
N ILE A 108 26.55 37.78 78.84
CA ILE A 108 25.31 37.00 78.75
C ILE A 108 24.73 36.81 80.15
N GLY A 109 23.43 37.11 80.28
CA GLY A 109 22.63 36.90 81.48
C GLY A 109 22.11 35.46 81.57
N ALA A 110 21.12 35.12 80.76
CA ALA A 110 20.54 33.79 80.64
C ALA A 110 20.21 33.46 79.18
N TYR A 111 20.25 32.19 78.80
CA TYR A 111 19.83 31.73 77.48
C TYR A 111 19.23 30.32 77.55
N THR A 112 18.32 30.01 76.63
CA THR A 112 17.70 28.68 76.50
C THR A 112 17.49 28.34 75.02
N GLY A 113 17.74 27.09 74.61
CA GLY A 113 17.48 26.60 73.24
C GLY A 113 18.52 27.00 72.18
N LEU A 114 19.33 28.03 72.43
CA LEU A 114 20.42 28.41 71.52
C LEU A 114 21.56 27.40 71.56
N SER A 115 22.04 27.02 70.38
CA SER A 115 23.16 26.09 70.25
C SER A 115 24.50 26.78 70.49
N ASN A 116 24.67 28.00 69.99
CA ASN A 116 25.93 28.74 70.10
C ASN A 116 25.75 30.24 69.76
N LEU A 117 26.69 31.11 70.15
CA LEU A 117 26.81 32.49 69.67
C LEU A 117 28.13 32.65 68.93
N ARG A 118 28.10 33.38 67.81
CA ARG A 118 29.34 33.73 67.12
C ARG A 118 30.09 34.81 67.89
N ASN A 119 31.39 34.62 68.03
CA ASN A 119 32.30 35.54 68.67
C ASN A 119 33.45 35.93 67.71
N GLU A 120 34.21 36.95 68.08
CA GLU A 120 35.50 37.25 67.48
C GLU A 120 36.62 37.16 68.51
N GLY A 121 37.77 36.62 68.10
CA GLY A 121 38.98 36.59 68.90
C GLY A 121 39.59 37.98 69.06
N PHE A 122 40.24 38.22 70.19
CA PHE A 122 40.86 39.49 70.50
C PHE A 122 41.90 39.89 69.45
N ASN A 123 41.63 40.98 68.72
CA ASN A 123 42.61 41.63 67.87
C ASN A 123 43.01 42.97 68.50
N ALA A 124 44.22 43.04 69.08
CA ALA A 124 44.74 44.24 69.75
C ALA A 124 44.79 45.49 68.85
N SER A 125 44.80 45.33 67.52
CA SER A 125 44.81 46.46 66.57
C SER A 125 43.43 47.08 66.29
N ALA A 126 42.34 46.39 66.65
CA ALA A 126 40.97 46.86 66.48
C ALA A 126 40.34 47.42 67.77
N TYR A 127 41.10 47.48 68.88
CA TYR A 127 40.68 47.95 70.20
C TYR A 127 41.69 48.96 70.77
N PRO A 128 41.30 49.90 71.65
CA PRO A 128 39.96 50.10 72.22
C PRO A 128 38.98 50.78 71.26
N PHE A 129 37.68 50.47 71.38
CA PHE A 129 36.64 51.29 70.74
C PHE A 129 36.34 52.48 71.63
N THR A 130 36.56 53.68 71.12
CA THR A 130 36.40 54.90 71.91
C THR A 130 35.24 55.75 71.40
N SER A 131 34.58 56.42 72.33
CA SER A 131 33.62 57.47 72.06
C SER A 131 33.72 58.55 73.14
N PRO A 132 33.14 59.74 72.95
CA PRO A 132 33.15 60.79 73.96
C PRO A 132 32.49 60.42 75.31
N VAL A 133 31.68 59.36 75.36
CA VAL A 133 30.89 58.98 76.55
C VAL A 133 31.14 57.57 77.10
N LEU A 134 31.67 56.66 76.28
CA LEU A 134 31.96 55.27 76.64
C LEU A 134 33.10 54.70 75.81
N ASN A 135 34.03 54.02 76.46
CA ASN A 135 35.16 53.35 75.84
C ASN A 135 35.15 51.84 76.17
N ILE A 136 35.18 50.99 75.15
CA ILE A 136 35.32 49.55 75.33
C ILE A 136 36.81 49.24 75.52
N THR A 137 37.15 48.80 76.73
CA THR A 137 38.51 48.44 77.12
C THR A 137 38.57 46.93 77.32
N ALA A 138 39.30 46.24 76.44
CA ALA A 138 39.49 44.81 76.60
C ALA A 138 40.27 44.54 77.90
N GLY A 139 39.61 43.90 78.87
CA GLY A 139 40.22 43.49 80.13
C GLY A 139 40.56 42.00 80.12
N SER A 140 41.58 41.64 80.92
CA SER A 140 42.26 40.35 81.00
C SER A 140 41.45 39.19 81.63
N GLN A 141 40.13 39.14 81.44
CA GLN A 141 39.28 38.09 82.00
C GLN A 141 38.25 37.63 80.94
N GLY A 142 38.73 36.88 79.95
CA GLY A 142 37.96 36.09 78.97
C GLY A 142 38.62 34.73 78.80
N PHE A 143 37.89 33.73 78.28
CA PHE A 143 38.22 32.29 78.26
C PHE A 143 39.72 31.94 78.29
N GLY A 144 40.19 31.44 79.43
CA GLY A 144 41.56 30.92 79.62
C GLY A 144 42.18 31.43 80.92
N GLY A 145 42.67 30.53 81.78
CA GLY A 145 43.41 30.90 82.98
C GLY A 145 44.62 31.80 82.66
N THR A 146 45.13 32.45 83.70
CA THR A 146 46.30 33.34 83.68
C THR A 146 47.36 32.91 82.66
N GLY A 147 47.50 33.65 81.56
CA GLY A 147 48.58 33.45 80.57
C GLY A 147 48.18 33.09 79.13
N THR A 148 46.91 33.16 78.72
CA THR A 148 46.51 32.95 77.31
C THR A 148 45.83 34.20 76.69
N PRO A 149 46.13 34.58 75.43
CA PRO A 149 45.80 35.91 74.89
C PRO A 149 44.43 36.01 74.19
N TYR A 150 43.53 35.04 74.34
CA TYR A 150 42.28 35.00 73.55
C TYR A 150 41.07 35.53 74.33
N VAL A 151 40.83 36.85 74.29
CA VAL A 151 39.59 37.45 74.80
C VAL A 151 38.54 37.44 73.68
N TYR A 152 37.55 36.56 73.77
CA TYR A 152 36.48 36.51 72.79
C TYR A 152 35.28 37.38 73.20
N TYR A 153 34.70 38.15 72.27
CA TYR A 153 33.46 38.92 72.48
C TYR A 153 32.39 38.54 71.47
N PHE A 154 31.12 38.59 71.88
CA PHE A 154 29.94 38.16 71.10
C PHE A 154 28.88 39.26 70.98
N SER A 155 29.20 40.49 71.41
CA SER A 155 28.34 41.67 71.25
C SER A 155 28.96 42.67 70.27
N TYR A 156 28.13 43.24 69.40
CA TYR A 156 28.49 44.06 68.25
C TYR A 156 27.58 45.28 68.17
N ASP A 157 27.94 46.33 67.41
CA ASP A 157 27.08 47.49 67.15
C ASP A 157 26.37 48.07 68.38
N TRP A 158 27.12 48.50 69.39
CA TRP A 158 26.50 49.09 70.57
C TRP A 158 25.97 50.46 70.19
N LYS A 159 24.66 50.63 70.33
CA LYS A 159 24.02 51.94 70.20
C LYS A 159 23.94 52.57 71.57
N ILE A 160 24.64 53.69 71.73
CA ILE A 160 24.64 54.45 72.96
C ILE A 160 24.22 55.88 72.70
N SER A 161 23.49 56.48 73.63
CA SER A 161 23.07 57.88 73.55
C SER A 161 23.60 58.67 74.74
N ALA A 162 24.25 59.81 74.47
CA ALA A 162 24.71 60.72 75.51
C ALA A 162 23.53 61.47 76.16
N ILE A 163 23.57 61.63 77.48
CA ILE A 163 22.55 62.38 78.23
C ILE A 163 23.14 63.74 78.59
N GLY A 164 22.64 64.80 77.96
CA GLY A 164 22.99 66.18 78.31
C GLY A 164 21.78 67.09 78.15
N GLY A 165 21.32 67.70 79.25
CA GLY A 165 20.34 68.79 79.27
C GLY A 165 18.93 68.43 79.76
N CYS A 166 18.34 69.29 80.60
CA CYS A 166 16.98 69.16 81.12
C CYS A 166 15.91 69.67 80.12
N GLU A 167 14.71 69.06 80.12
CA GLU A 167 13.60 69.31 79.18
C GLU A 167 12.37 69.92 79.89
N GLY A 168 11.77 70.96 79.30
CA GLY A 168 10.48 71.54 79.74
C GLY A 168 9.24 70.72 79.32
N THR A 169 8.03 71.15 79.69
CA THR A 169 6.79 70.41 79.41
C THR A 169 6.48 70.34 77.90
N ARG A 170 6.16 69.14 77.40
CA ARG A 170 5.97 68.86 75.96
C ARG A 170 4.62 69.34 75.43
N VAL A 171 4.63 70.01 74.27
CA VAL A 171 3.45 70.46 73.51
C VAL A 171 3.36 69.65 72.20
N PRO A 172 2.19 69.09 71.82
CA PRO A 172 2.05 68.35 70.56
C PRO A 172 2.24 69.27 69.34
N VAL A 173 3.07 68.83 68.38
CA VAL A 173 3.28 69.44 67.06
C VAL A 173 3.00 68.40 65.97
N ALA A 174 1.99 68.61 65.14
CA ALA A 174 1.76 67.74 63.99
C ALA A 174 2.82 68.02 62.90
N ALA A 175 3.56 67.00 62.45
CA ALA A 175 4.17 67.07 61.12
C ALA A 175 3.23 66.39 60.13
N THR A 176 2.98 67.09 59.03
CA THR A 176 2.10 66.66 57.97
C THR A 176 2.99 66.17 56.82
N ILE A 177 2.91 64.89 56.49
CA ILE A 177 3.40 64.43 55.18
C ILE A 177 2.37 64.93 54.17
N ASN A 178 2.71 66.02 53.48
CA ASN A 178 1.90 66.44 52.34
C ASN A 178 2.11 65.41 51.24
N ALA A 179 1.05 64.71 50.84
CA ALA A 179 1.11 63.84 49.67
C ALA A 179 1.60 64.66 48.47
N SER A 180 2.54 64.12 47.70
CA SER A 180 2.92 64.71 46.42
C SER A 180 1.67 64.81 45.54
N THR A 181 1.54 65.91 44.79
CA THR A 181 0.43 66.08 43.86
C THR A 181 0.49 64.98 42.79
N PRO A 182 -0.52 64.10 42.69
CA PRO A 182 -0.49 63.01 41.72
C PRO A 182 -0.38 63.53 40.29
N VAL A 183 0.48 62.91 39.48
CA VAL A 183 0.53 63.13 38.04
C VAL A 183 -0.42 62.12 37.39
N ALA A 184 -1.48 62.61 36.74
CA ALA A 184 -2.37 61.72 36.00
C ALA A 184 -1.68 61.23 34.72
N LYS A 185 -1.87 59.96 34.38
CA LYS A 185 -1.33 59.34 33.16
C LYS A 185 -2.46 58.65 32.40
N ALA A 186 -2.42 58.73 31.08
CA ALA A 186 -3.31 58.02 30.19
C ALA A 186 -2.51 57.25 29.15
N ALA A 187 -2.74 55.94 29.11
CA ALA A 187 -2.15 55.01 28.15
C ALA A 187 -3.08 53.79 28.02
N PRO A 188 -3.11 53.10 26.87
CA PRO A 188 -3.84 51.84 26.76
C PRO A 188 -3.23 50.78 27.68
N ALA A 189 -4.07 50.00 28.36
CA ALA A 189 -3.61 48.92 29.23
C ALA A 189 -3.07 47.71 28.44
N VAL A 190 -3.63 47.49 27.25
CA VAL A 190 -3.32 46.39 26.33
C VAL A 190 -3.26 46.92 24.90
N VAL A 191 -2.24 46.51 24.13
CA VAL A 191 -2.04 46.83 22.72
C VAL A 191 -1.74 45.58 21.89
N CYS A 192 -2.01 45.64 20.59
CA CYS A 192 -1.62 44.58 19.67
C CYS A 192 -0.11 44.57 19.43
N ASN A 193 0.44 43.42 19.03
CA ASN A 193 1.87 43.31 18.79
C ASN A 193 2.33 44.30 17.69
N GLY A 194 3.33 45.12 17.99
CA GLY A 194 3.84 46.13 17.06
C GLY A 194 2.96 47.39 16.88
N GLU A 195 1.79 47.46 17.54
CA GLU A 195 0.94 48.65 17.57
C GLU A 195 1.59 49.76 18.42
N ILE A 196 1.34 51.02 18.04
CA ILE A 196 1.89 52.18 18.75
C ILE A 196 0.92 52.58 19.87
N ALA A 197 1.40 52.52 21.11
CA ALA A 197 0.66 52.96 22.28
C ALA A 197 1.02 54.41 22.62
N THR A 198 0.07 55.33 22.60
CA THR A 198 0.29 56.70 23.07
C THR A 198 0.25 56.75 24.60
N ILE A 199 1.28 57.37 25.19
CA ILE A 199 1.41 57.61 26.63
C ILE A 199 1.37 59.13 26.83
N THR A 200 0.39 59.62 27.58
CA THR A 200 0.24 61.04 27.91
C THR A 200 0.20 61.25 29.41
N LEU A 201 0.90 62.28 29.87
CA LEU A 201 0.84 62.78 31.24
C LEU A 201 0.01 64.06 31.26
N THR A 202 -0.80 64.22 32.30
CA THR A 202 -1.44 65.49 32.65
C THR A 202 -0.73 66.05 33.88
N PRO A 203 0.15 67.05 33.71
CA PRO A 203 0.79 67.73 34.83
C PRO A 203 -0.23 68.27 35.84
N PRO A 204 0.08 68.27 37.15
CA PRO A 204 -0.74 68.94 38.15
C PRO A 204 -0.73 70.46 37.95
N ALA A 205 -1.66 71.16 38.61
CA ALA A 205 -1.82 72.62 38.49
C ALA A 205 -0.53 73.41 38.75
N THR A 206 0.34 72.91 39.64
CA THR A 206 1.74 73.35 39.79
C THR A 206 2.65 72.26 39.22
N PRO A 207 3.16 72.40 37.98
CA PRO A 207 3.92 71.33 37.33
C PRO A 207 5.24 71.01 38.03
N TYR A 208 5.64 69.73 37.98
CA TYR A 208 7.00 69.34 38.32
C TYR A 208 8.00 69.87 37.28
N PRO A 209 9.27 70.13 37.68
CA PRO A 209 10.30 70.64 36.77
C PRO A 209 10.76 69.63 35.71
N SER A 210 10.53 68.33 35.89
CA SER A 210 10.91 67.29 34.94
C SER A 210 10.04 66.04 35.07
N TYR A 211 9.90 65.27 33.99
CA TYR A 211 9.19 63.98 33.91
C TYR A 211 10.05 62.95 33.16
N ASN A 212 10.85 62.19 33.89
CA ASN A 212 11.81 61.25 33.31
C ASN A 212 11.26 59.82 33.32
N TRP A 213 11.52 59.07 32.25
CA TRP A 213 11.07 57.69 32.08
C TRP A 213 12.22 56.68 32.03
N SER A 214 11.99 55.49 32.62
CA SER A 214 12.93 54.37 32.59
C SER A 214 12.20 53.03 32.58
N PRO A 215 12.65 51.99 31.86
CA PRO A 215 13.72 52.03 30.88
C PRO A 215 13.31 52.84 29.65
N VAL A 216 14.29 53.35 28.90
CA VAL A 216 14.05 54.14 27.67
C VAL A 216 13.76 53.27 26.44
N ALA A 217 14.05 51.96 26.53
CA ALA A 217 13.85 51.01 25.44
C ALA A 217 12.38 50.94 25.01
N ASN A 218 12.13 50.84 23.70
CA ASN A 218 10.80 50.77 23.08
C ASN A 218 9.91 52.01 23.30
N LEU A 219 10.46 53.12 23.83
CA LEU A 219 9.80 54.43 23.91
C LEU A 219 10.32 55.35 22.80
N PHE A 220 9.42 56.16 22.26
CA PHE A 220 9.64 57.06 21.13
C PHE A 220 9.02 58.42 21.41
N THR A 221 9.57 59.47 20.81
CA THR A 221 9.11 60.86 21.02
C THR A 221 8.13 61.33 19.94
N ASP A 222 8.00 60.60 18.83
CA ASP A 222 7.12 60.91 17.71
C ASP A 222 5.99 59.87 17.55
N ALA A 223 4.85 60.31 17.00
CA ALA A 223 3.66 59.47 16.85
C ALA A 223 3.83 58.29 15.88
N ALA A 224 4.80 58.36 14.97
CA ALA A 224 5.14 57.26 14.06
C ALA A 224 6.07 56.22 14.71
N ALA A 225 6.54 56.47 15.95
CA ALA A 225 7.48 55.65 16.68
C ALA A 225 8.75 55.36 15.86
N THR A 226 9.37 56.42 15.33
CA THR A 226 10.59 56.35 14.50
C THR A 226 11.80 56.97 15.17
N VAL A 227 11.61 57.85 16.15
CA VAL A 227 12.64 58.57 16.91
C VAL A 227 12.67 58.03 18.35
N PRO A 228 13.68 57.22 18.72
CA PRO A 228 13.79 56.67 20.06
C PRO A 228 13.92 57.76 21.12
N TYR A 229 13.27 57.57 22.26
CA TYR A 229 13.48 58.39 23.44
C TYR A 229 14.83 58.03 24.08
N LEU A 230 15.74 58.99 24.18
CA LEU A 230 17.10 58.80 24.70
C LEU A 230 17.28 59.27 26.15
N GLY A 231 16.19 59.66 26.82
CA GLY A 231 16.20 60.30 28.14
C GLY A 231 15.81 61.79 28.10
N GLY A 232 15.53 62.36 29.27
CA GLY A 232 15.09 63.75 29.43
C GLY A 232 13.62 63.89 29.80
N SER A 233 13.16 65.12 30.06
CA SER A 233 11.79 65.35 30.49
C SER A 233 10.79 65.22 29.32
N ALA A 234 9.81 64.32 29.43
CA ALA A 234 8.78 64.12 28.41
C ALA A 234 7.40 63.86 29.05
N THR A 235 6.39 64.62 28.60
CA THR A 235 4.98 64.46 29.01
C THR A 235 4.14 63.66 28.02
N THR A 236 4.64 63.46 26.79
CA THR A 236 4.04 62.57 25.79
C THR A 236 5.12 61.67 25.21
N LEU A 237 4.87 60.37 25.20
CA LEU A 237 5.74 59.35 24.61
C LEU A 237 4.88 58.33 23.87
N TYR A 238 5.52 57.56 23.00
CA TYR A 238 4.88 56.50 22.24
C TYR A 238 5.64 55.21 22.48
N MET A 239 4.94 54.13 22.80
CA MET A 239 5.54 52.82 22.97
C MET A 239 5.27 51.99 21.72
N LYS A 240 6.29 51.31 21.21
CA LYS A 240 6.15 50.29 20.15
C LYS A 240 7.06 49.11 20.46
N THR A 241 6.51 47.90 20.53
CA THR A 241 7.30 46.69 20.81
C THR A 241 6.73 45.47 20.09
N THR A 242 7.61 44.53 19.76
CA THR A 242 7.24 43.17 19.32
C THR A 242 7.36 42.15 20.45
N ASN A 243 7.94 42.52 21.60
CA ASN A 243 8.05 41.65 22.76
C ASN A 243 6.65 41.40 23.36
N VAL A 244 6.26 40.13 23.47
CA VAL A 244 4.98 39.70 24.03
C VAL A 244 5.01 39.79 25.55
N GLY A 245 3.91 40.21 26.16
CA GLY A 245 3.75 40.30 27.62
C GLY A 245 3.79 41.73 28.16
N GLN A 246 3.81 41.84 29.50
CA GLN A 246 3.74 43.11 30.20
C GLN A 246 5.05 43.92 30.09
N GLN A 247 4.97 45.08 29.45
CA GLN A 247 6.03 46.09 29.46
C GLN A 247 5.83 47.01 30.66
N THR A 248 6.89 47.23 31.45
CA THR A 248 6.84 48.04 32.67
C THR A 248 7.78 49.23 32.54
N PHE A 249 7.23 50.43 32.73
CA PHE A 249 7.95 51.70 32.70
C PHE A 249 7.75 52.43 34.03
N TYR A 250 8.77 53.13 34.48
CA TYR A 250 8.78 53.95 35.68
C TYR A 250 8.87 55.41 35.27
N MET A 251 7.92 56.21 35.75
CA MET A 251 7.85 57.65 35.53
C MET A 251 8.23 58.36 36.83
N MET A 252 9.23 59.24 36.75
CA MET A 252 9.75 60.04 37.86
C MET A 252 9.51 61.52 37.55
N ALA A 253 8.65 62.18 38.32
CA ALA A 253 8.40 63.61 38.25
C ALA A 253 9.13 64.35 39.38
N GLY A 254 9.88 65.40 39.02
CA GLY A 254 10.78 66.14 39.91
C GLY A 254 12.26 65.84 39.67
N ASN A 255 13.14 66.64 40.30
CA ASN A 255 14.59 66.52 40.13
C ASN A 255 15.20 65.75 41.32
N PRO A 256 15.76 64.54 41.11
CA PRO A 256 16.41 63.77 42.19
C PRO A 256 17.69 64.44 42.76
N ALA A 257 18.18 65.53 42.17
CA ALA A 257 19.37 66.26 42.61
C ALA A 257 19.11 67.43 43.57
N VAL A 258 17.87 67.67 44.03
CA VAL A 258 17.53 68.81 44.92
C VAL A 258 17.07 68.34 46.30
N THR A 259 17.64 68.94 47.34
CA THR A 259 17.50 68.57 48.77
C THR A 259 16.12 68.84 49.39
N THR A 260 15.16 69.42 48.66
CA THR A 260 13.80 69.71 49.14
C THR A 260 12.73 68.67 48.75
N GLY A 261 13.11 67.56 48.12
CA GLY A 261 12.52 66.23 48.39
C GLY A 261 11.06 65.92 47.99
N CYS A 262 10.36 66.73 47.19
CA CYS A 262 9.06 66.32 46.63
C CYS A 262 9.24 65.66 45.25
N THR A 263 9.50 64.35 45.21
CA THR A 263 9.49 63.54 43.98
C THR A 263 8.22 62.70 43.91
N PHE A 264 7.59 62.64 42.73
CA PHE A 264 6.50 61.70 42.47
C PHE A 264 7.03 60.59 41.57
N ALA A 265 6.78 59.34 41.96
CA ALA A 265 7.19 58.17 41.21
C ALA A 265 5.96 57.32 40.93
N ASP A 266 5.82 56.83 39.70
CA ASP A 266 4.72 55.99 39.32
C ASP A 266 5.15 54.91 38.33
N THR A 267 4.44 53.80 38.29
CA THR A 267 4.70 52.67 37.40
C THR A 267 3.60 52.57 36.35
N LEU A 268 3.97 52.58 35.08
CA LEU A 268 3.09 52.32 33.94
C LEU A 268 3.31 50.90 33.44
N ARG A 269 2.20 50.17 33.21
CA ARG A 269 2.22 48.82 32.66
C ARG A 269 1.36 48.78 31.40
N ILE A 270 1.92 48.32 30.30
CA ILE A 270 1.22 48.13 29.03
C ILE A 270 1.49 46.70 28.56
N TRP A 271 0.45 45.93 28.28
CA TRP A 271 0.58 44.57 27.78
C TRP A 271 0.62 44.54 26.26
N SER A 272 1.61 43.85 25.68
CA SER A 272 1.68 43.57 24.24
C SER A 272 1.19 42.15 23.96
N GLN A 273 0.12 42.02 23.17
CA GLN A 273 -0.45 40.71 22.80
C GLN A 273 0.51 39.90 21.90
N PRO A 274 0.31 38.58 21.77
CA PRO A 274 1.01 37.76 20.77
C PRO A 274 0.72 38.22 19.32
N PRO A 275 1.69 38.08 18.40
CA PRO A 275 1.50 38.48 16.99
C PRO A 275 0.61 37.51 16.21
N THR A 276 0.65 36.21 16.54
CA THR A 276 -0.11 35.15 15.89
C THR A 276 -0.60 34.13 16.91
N ALA A 277 -1.74 33.51 16.63
CA ALA A 277 -2.27 32.38 17.38
C ALA A 277 -3.21 31.57 16.48
N THR A 278 -3.47 30.33 16.86
CA THR A 278 -4.44 29.44 16.20
C THR A 278 -5.40 28.83 17.21
N LEU A 279 -6.56 28.34 16.76
CA LEU A 279 -7.48 27.57 17.59
C LEU A 279 -7.33 26.08 17.34
N VAL A 280 -7.09 25.34 18.42
CA VAL A 280 -7.03 23.88 18.42
C VAL A 280 -8.23 23.37 19.20
N GLY A 281 -9.04 22.51 18.59
CA GLY A 281 -10.12 21.82 19.25
C GLY A 281 -9.65 20.44 19.71
N ALA A 282 -10.06 20.09 20.92
CA ALA A 282 -9.66 18.87 21.56
C ALA A 282 -10.93 18.23 22.16
N PRO A 283 -11.63 17.36 21.40
CA PRO A 283 -11.38 17.02 19.99
C PRO A 283 -12.03 17.98 18.99
N ASP A 284 -11.53 18.01 17.76
CA ASP A 284 -12.11 18.80 16.66
C ASP A 284 -13.46 18.28 16.15
N SER A 285 -13.76 17.01 16.43
CA SER A 285 -15.04 16.39 16.10
C SER A 285 -15.51 15.57 17.30
N VAL A 286 -16.79 15.66 17.65
CA VAL A 286 -17.38 14.90 18.74
C VAL A 286 -18.35 13.87 18.19
N CYS A 287 -18.46 12.74 18.87
CA CYS A 287 -19.30 11.65 18.42
C CYS A 287 -20.71 11.73 19.02
N ILE A 288 -21.75 11.90 18.20
CA ILE A 288 -23.19 11.97 18.54
C ILE A 288 -23.53 13.06 19.55
N VAL A 289 -22.99 12.94 20.77
CA VAL A 289 -23.01 13.94 21.82
C VAL A 289 -21.65 13.99 22.52
N GLY A 290 -21.08 15.17 22.66
CA GLY A 290 -19.80 15.33 23.36
C GLY A 290 -19.40 16.77 23.54
N ASN A 291 -18.39 17.02 24.35
CA ASN A 291 -17.79 18.34 24.50
C ASN A 291 -16.45 18.39 23.77
N SER A 292 -16.02 19.61 23.45
CA SER A 292 -14.69 19.91 22.93
C SER A 292 -14.05 20.98 23.79
N THR A 293 -12.76 20.85 24.08
CA THR A 293 -11.98 21.94 24.66
C THR A 293 -11.25 22.66 23.55
N ILE A 294 -11.67 23.89 23.28
CA ILE A 294 -11.08 24.75 22.25
C ILE A 294 -10.06 25.66 22.93
N SER A 295 -8.82 25.65 22.46
CA SER A 295 -7.73 26.40 23.08
C SER A 295 -6.94 27.19 22.06
N LEU A 296 -6.46 28.37 22.46
CA LEU A 296 -5.47 29.13 21.72
C LEU A 296 -4.12 28.40 21.75
N SER A 297 -3.42 28.37 20.62
CA SER A 297 -2.03 27.94 20.52
C SER A 297 -1.17 29.12 20.04
N PRO A 298 -0.25 29.65 20.86
CA PRO A 298 0.08 29.22 22.23
C PRO A 298 -1.04 29.57 23.24
N VAL A 299 -1.10 28.87 24.38
CA VAL A 299 -2.08 29.11 25.47
C VAL A 299 -1.67 30.23 26.43
N THR A 300 -0.44 30.73 26.36
CA THR A 300 0.12 31.79 27.22
C THR A 300 0.50 33.04 26.43
N GLY A 301 0.74 34.16 27.13
CA GLY A 301 1.18 35.42 26.53
C GLY A 301 0.07 36.47 26.35
N TYR A 302 -1.19 36.10 26.57
CA TYR A 302 -2.33 37.02 26.48
C TYR A 302 -2.51 37.85 27.75
N ALA A 303 -2.96 39.09 27.59
CA ALA A 303 -3.33 39.92 28.73
C ALA A 303 -4.54 39.32 29.48
N PRO A 304 -4.58 39.41 30.82
CA PRO A 304 -5.75 38.97 31.58
C PRO A 304 -7.04 39.62 31.07
N ASN A 305 -8.11 38.84 30.94
CA ASN A 305 -9.43 39.29 30.45
C ASN A 305 -9.47 39.90 29.04
N SER A 306 -8.43 39.70 28.24
CA SER A 306 -8.37 40.25 26.87
C SER A 306 -8.99 39.35 25.81
N ILE A 307 -9.36 38.12 26.15
CA ILE A 307 -10.00 37.19 25.23
C ILE A 307 -11.51 37.27 25.42
N GLN A 308 -12.27 37.21 24.34
CA GLN A 308 -13.71 37.06 24.37
C GLN A 308 -14.13 35.93 23.42
N TRP A 309 -14.71 34.88 23.99
CA TRP A 309 -15.29 33.81 23.18
C TRP A 309 -16.67 34.18 22.66
N GLN A 310 -16.98 33.70 21.46
CA GLN A 310 -18.28 33.77 20.83
C GLN A 310 -18.65 32.39 20.24
N GLU A 311 -19.94 32.13 20.13
CA GLU A 311 -20.48 30.89 19.56
C GLU A 311 -21.59 31.16 18.54
N SER A 312 -21.77 30.23 17.61
CA SER A 312 -22.78 30.29 16.57
C SER A 312 -23.22 28.89 16.18
N ALA A 313 -24.53 28.68 16.01
CA ALA A 313 -25.08 27.41 15.51
C ALA A 313 -25.01 27.30 13.98
N ASN A 314 -24.86 28.42 13.25
CA ASN A 314 -24.97 28.48 11.78
C ASN A 314 -23.75 29.08 11.08
N GLY A 315 -22.71 29.45 11.83
CA GLY A 315 -21.47 30.02 11.30
C GLY A 315 -21.57 31.46 10.79
N THR A 316 -22.74 32.10 10.89
CA THR A 316 -22.95 33.47 10.39
C THR A 316 -23.24 34.46 11.52
N THR A 317 -24.10 34.11 12.47
CA THR A 317 -24.48 34.97 13.59
C THR A 317 -23.84 34.48 14.88
N TYR A 318 -22.99 35.32 15.48
CA TYR A 318 -22.19 34.97 16.67
C TYR A 318 -22.69 35.68 17.93
N ASN A 319 -22.96 34.90 18.97
CA ASN A 319 -23.33 35.39 20.30
C ASN A 319 -22.12 35.37 21.23
N ILE A 320 -22.07 36.31 22.18
CA ILE A 320 -21.02 36.37 23.19
C ILE A 320 -21.24 35.26 24.22
N VAL A 321 -20.19 34.47 24.49
CA VAL A 321 -20.18 33.53 25.62
C VAL A 321 -19.79 34.32 26.88
N ALA A 322 -20.77 34.55 27.75
CA ALA A 322 -20.58 35.38 28.93
C ALA A 322 -19.49 34.83 29.87
N GLY A 323 -18.56 35.69 30.29
CA GLY A 323 -17.49 35.34 31.24
C GLY A 323 -16.36 34.46 30.69
N ALA A 324 -16.45 33.99 29.44
CA ALA A 324 -15.41 33.20 28.81
C ALA A 324 -14.27 34.10 28.31
N THR A 325 -13.26 34.31 29.18
CA THR A 325 -12.07 35.12 28.89
C THR A 325 -10.74 34.36 28.99
N SER A 326 -10.80 33.06 29.25
CA SER A 326 -9.63 32.19 29.33
C SER A 326 -9.07 31.84 27.94
N PRO A 327 -7.75 31.55 27.82
CA PRO A 327 -7.15 31.03 26.58
C PRO A 327 -7.69 29.69 26.10
N SER A 328 -8.41 28.97 26.97
CA SER A 328 -9.16 27.76 26.67
C SER A 328 -10.62 27.92 27.06
N TYR A 329 -11.50 27.28 26.29
CA TYR A 329 -12.94 27.20 26.52
C TYR A 329 -13.43 25.78 26.25
N THR A 330 -14.04 25.16 27.24
CA THR A 330 -14.70 23.86 27.08
C THR A 330 -16.15 24.10 26.71
N THR A 331 -16.57 23.58 25.55
CA THR A 331 -17.94 23.69 25.07
C THR A 331 -18.90 22.94 26.00
N PRO A 332 -20.18 23.32 26.03
CA PRO A 332 -21.25 22.44 26.47
C PRO A 332 -21.25 21.12 25.66
N SER A 333 -22.01 20.14 26.12
CA SER A 333 -22.27 18.94 25.32
C SER A 333 -23.02 19.31 24.05
N LEU A 334 -22.38 19.12 22.90
CA LEU A 334 -22.91 19.44 21.58
C LEU A 334 -23.62 18.22 20.99
N THR A 335 -24.80 18.44 20.41
CA THR A 335 -25.58 17.44 19.67
C THR A 335 -25.73 17.81 18.18
N THR A 336 -25.39 19.04 17.82
CA THR A 336 -25.31 19.57 16.46
C THR A 336 -24.00 20.32 16.27
N GLU A 337 -23.58 20.49 15.02
CA GLU A 337 -22.40 21.29 14.70
C GLU A 337 -22.49 22.69 15.29
N HIS A 338 -21.33 23.23 15.69
CA HIS A 338 -21.24 24.56 16.25
C HIS A 338 -19.94 25.24 15.84
N TYR A 339 -20.00 26.55 15.70
CA TYR A 339 -18.89 27.41 15.32
C TYR A 339 -18.53 28.32 16.49
N TYR A 340 -17.24 28.48 16.73
CA TYR A 340 -16.70 29.29 17.80
C TYR A 340 -15.76 30.33 17.24
N LYS A 341 -15.70 31.49 17.89
CA LYS A 341 -14.70 32.52 17.62
C LYS A 341 -14.01 32.93 18.93
N ALA A 342 -12.71 33.15 18.86
CA ALA A 342 -11.95 33.81 19.91
C ALA A 342 -11.49 35.18 19.41
N LEU A 343 -11.93 36.24 20.08
CA LEU A 343 -11.46 37.60 19.83
C LEU A 343 -10.39 37.92 20.87
N VAL A 344 -9.16 38.15 20.41
CA VAL A 344 -8.09 38.67 21.27
C VAL A 344 -8.09 40.18 21.14
N LYS A 345 -8.46 40.87 22.21
CA LYS A 345 -8.70 42.31 22.25
C LYS A 345 -7.49 43.08 22.78
N SER A 346 -7.36 44.31 22.28
CA SER A 346 -6.60 45.38 22.91
C SER A 346 -7.55 46.29 23.68
N THR A 347 -7.05 47.41 24.19
CA THR A 347 -7.87 48.43 24.85
C THR A 347 -8.88 49.07 23.89
N ASN A 348 -8.51 49.24 22.61
CA ASN A 348 -9.27 50.04 21.64
C ASN A 348 -9.69 49.27 20.39
N SER A 349 -9.18 48.05 20.18
CA SER A 349 -9.34 47.29 18.95
C SER A 349 -9.36 45.78 19.21
N THR A 350 -9.57 44.98 18.17
CA THR A 350 -9.38 43.53 18.21
C THR A 350 -8.10 43.21 17.45
N CYS A 351 -7.13 42.58 18.12
CA CYS A 351 -5.84 42.23 17.53
C CYS A 351 -5.96 41.06 16.55
N MET A 352 -6.81 40.09 16.88
CA MET A 352 -7.07 38.94 16.03
C MET A 352 -8.45 38.35 16.32
N THR A 353 -9.06 37.82 15.28
CA THR A 353 -10.26 37.00 15.37
C THR A 353 -9.92 35.64 14.79
N LEU A 354 -10.12 34.60 15.59
CA LEU A 354 -9.84 33.22 15.21
C LEU A 354 -11.14 32.45 15.23
N ASP A 355 -11.37 31.57 14.27
CA ASP A 355 -12.56 30.73 14.18
C ASP A 355 -12.23 29.24 14.32
N LYS A 356 -13.21 28.50 14.83
CA LYS A 356 -13.15 27.04 14.93
C LYS A 356 -14.53 26.44 14.71
N HIS A 357 -14.62 25.45 13.82
CA HIS A 357 -15.81 24.64 13.62
C HIS A 357 -15.63 23.31 14.34
N ILE A 358 -16.57 22.99 15.24
CA ILE A 358 -16.64 21.69 15.90
C ILE A 358 -17.76 20.88 15.27
N VAL A 359 -17.39 19.76 14.66
CA VAL A 359 -18.31 18.89 13.93
C VAL A 359 -18.89 17.86 14.90
N VAL A 360 -20.21 17.69 14.89
CA VAL A 360 -20.86 16.55 15.54
C VAL A 360 -21.03 15.45 14.50
N VAL A 361 -20.31 14.35 14.71
CA VAL A 361 -20.29 13.21 13.79
C VAL A 361 -21.35 12.22 14.21
N ASN A 362 -22.19 11.83 13.27
CA ASN A 362 -23.23 10.80 13.46
C ASN A 362 -23.07 9.73 12.38
N PRO A 363 -22.14 8.77 12.57
CA PRO A 363 -21.82 7.81 11.54
C PRO A 363 -23.04 7.00 11.13
N THR A 364 -23.30 7.00 9.84
CA THR A 364 -24.40 6.23 9.24
C THR A 364 -23.84 5.42 8.09
N LEU A 365 -24.11 4.11 8.09
CA LEU A 365 -23.79 3.23 6.97
C LEU A 365 -25.04 3.12 6.10
N LEU A 366 -24.99 3.72 4.90
CA LEU A 366 -26.12 3.73 3.96
C LEU A 366 -26.27 2.38 3.24
N GLY A 367 -25.17 1.65 3.08
CA GLY A 367 -25.15 0.32 2.49
C GLY A 367 -23.76 -0.07 2.03
N ALA A 368 -23.58 -1.36 1.77
CA ALA A 368 -22.39 -1.91 1.12
C ALA A 368 -22.81 -3.06 0.21
N ALA A 369 -22.04 -3.28 -0.84
CA ALA A 369 -22.33 -4.31 -1.83
C ALA A 369 -21.20 -5.33 -1.89
N ASP A 370 -21.59 -6.61 -1.96
CA ASP A 370 -20.70 -7.70 -2.30
C ASP A 370 -20.06 -7.46 -3.66
N SER A 371 -18.88 -8.03 -3.88
CA SER A 371 -18.14 -7.94 -5.13
C SER A 371 -17.36 -9.23 -5.36
N PHE A 372 -16.78 -9.39 -6.55
CA PHE A 372 -16.08 -10.61 -6.90
C PHE A 372 -14.85 -10.38 -7.77
N ASN A 373 -13.98 -11.39 -7.81
CA ASN A 373 -12.93 -11.54 -8.82
C ASN A 373 -13.00 -12.94 -9.43
N CYS A 374 -12.60 -13.04 -10.70
CA CYS A 374 -12.49 -14.33 -11.40
C CYS A 374 -11.09 -14.90 -11.17
N GLY A 375 -11.04 -16.07 -10.54
CA GLY A 375 -9.79 -16.67 -10.08
C GLY A 375 -9.17 -15.95 -8.88
N PRO A 376 -8.13 -16.54 -8.26
CA PRO A 376 -7.41 -15.93 -7.15
C PRO A 376 -6.89 -14.52 -7.49
N GLY A 377 -7.13 -13.57 -6.60
CA GLY A 377 -6.81 -12.17 -6.86
C GLY A 377 -7.37 -11.21 -5.80
N THR A 378 -7.38 -9.92 -6.10
CA THR A 378 -7.96 -8.90 -5.22
C THR A 378 -9.38 -8.55 -5.63
N VAL A 379 -10.21 -8.16 -4.66
CA VAL A 379 -11.59 -7.74 -4.90
C VAL A 379 -11.76 -6.29 -4.46
N THR A 380 -12.40 -5.46 -5.28
CA THR A 380 -12.75 -4.09 -4.89
C THR A 380 -14.14 -4.04 -4.29
N LEU A 381 -14.22 -3.72 -3.00
CA LEU A 381 -15.45 -3.54 -2.24
C LEU A 381 -15.82 -2.06 -2.13
N LYS A 382 -17.12 -1.79 -2.06
CA LYS A 382 -17.66 -0.43 -1.94
C LYS A 382 -18.67 -0.36 -0.81
N ALA A 383 -18.60 0.74 -0.06
CA ALA A 383 -19.56 1.10 0.96
C ALA A 383 -19.94 2.58 0.83
N ALA A 384 -21.17 2.91 1.18
CA ALA A 384 -21.68 4.28 1.22
C ALA A 384 -21.88 4.69 2.68
N THR A 385 -21.27 5.80 3.08
CA THR A 385 -21.31 6.34 4.45
C THR A 385 -21.87 7.77 4.44
N ALA A 386 -22.46 8.19 5.57
CA ALA A 386 -22.97 9.54 5.78
C ALA A 386 -22.67 10.04 7.20
N GLY A 387 -22.98 11.31 7.46
CA GLY A 387 -22.80 11.93 8.78
C GLY A 387 -21.34 12.08 9.20
N TYR A 388 -20.48 12.55 8.29
CA TYR A 388 -19.03 12.79 8.48
C TYR A 388 -18.24 11.55 8.93
N SER A 389 -18.59 10.40 8.35
CA SER A 389 -17.93 9.13 8.64
C SER A 389 -17.22 8.56 7.41
N THR A 390 -16.22 7.73 7.68
CA THR A 390 -15.44 7.00 6.71
C THR A 390 -15.69 5.51 6.86
N ALA A 391 -15.73 4.76 5.76
CA ALA A 391 -15.81 3.31 5.81
C ALA A 391 -14.51 2.72 6.38
N LYS A 392 -14.62 1.86 7.39
CA LYS A 392 -13.52 1.05 7.94
C LYS A 392 -13.83 -0.42 7.74
N TRP A 393 -12.86 -1.17 7.24
CA TRP A 393 -13.00 -2.58 6.87
C TRP A 393 -12.29 -3.47 7.88
N TYR A 394 -12.91 -4.59 8.23
CA TYR A 394 -12.45 -5.55 9.22
C TYR A 394 -12.58 -6.99 8.68
N ASP A 395 -11.72 -7.88 9.16
CA ASP A 395 -11.78 -9.32 8.91
C ASP A 395 -12.61 -10.09 9.95
N VAL A 396 -13.00 -9.41 11.04
CA VAL A 396 -13.81 -9.98 12.14
C VAL A 396 -15.11 -9.20 12.37
N PRO A 397 -16.19 -9.86 12.83
CA PRO A 397 -17.49 -9.22 13.07
C PRO A 397 -17.52 -8.25 14.24
N THR A 398 -16.60 -8.38 15.20
CA THR A 398 -16.47 -7.51 16.38
C THR A 398 -15.01 -7.41 16.81
N GLY A 399 -14.58 -6.26 17.34
CA GLY A 399 -13.18 -6.06 17.77
C GLY A 399 -12.19 -6.06 16.60
N GLY A 400 -10.91 -6.33 16.87
CA GLY A 400 -9.86 -6.35 15.84
C GLY A 400 -9.48 -4.97 15.32
N THR A 401 -8.33 -4.90 14.64
CA THR A 401 -7.86 -3.69 13.95
C THR A 401 -8.44 -3.62 12.54
N PRO A 402 -8.76 -2.43 12.02
CA PRO A 402 -9.20 -2.31 10.63
C PRO A 402 -8.11 -2.79 9.67
N VAL A 403 -8.50 -3.63 8.71
CA VAL A 403 -7.65 -4.11 7.60
C VAL A 403 -7.65 -3.15 6.41
N GLY A 404 -8.54 -2.16 6.41
CA GLY A 404 -8.73 -1.21 5.33
C GLY A 404 -9.54 0.01 5.72
N SER A 405 -9.47 1.06 4.91
CA SER A 405 -10.22 2.31 5.10
C SER A 405 -10.61 2.90 3.75
N GLY A 406 -11.77 3.57 3.71
CA GLY A 406 -12.28 4.24 2.53
C GLY A 406 -13.22 3.39 1.69
N SER A 407 -13.73 4.01 0.63
CA SER A 407 -14.58 3.39 -0.38
C SER A 407 -14.30 4.10 -1.72
N PRO A 408 -13.90 3.39 -2.78
CA PRO A 408 -13.66 1.95 -2.83
C PRO A 408 -12.47 1.50 -1.98
N TRP A 409 -12.51 0.25 -1.50
CA TRP A 409 -11.37 -0.44 -0.85
C TRP A 409 -11.06 -1.73 -1.60
N THR A 410 -9.78 -2.01 -1.84
CA THR A 410 -9.32 -3.24 -2.50
C THR A 410 -8.73 -4.18 -1.44
N THR A 411 -9.23 -5.41 -1.41
CA THR A 411 -8.77 -6.44 -0.47
C THR A 411 -7.29 -6.78 -0.72
N PRO A 412 -6.59 -7.36 0.27
CA PRO A 412 -5.41 -8.17 0.01
C PRO A 412 -5.69 -9.30 -0.99
N TYR A 413 -4.64 -9.95 -1.47
CA TYR A 413 -4.78 -11.11 -2.37
C TYR A 413 -5.57 -12.23 -1.68
N LEU A 414 -6.60 -12.73 -2.37
CA LEU A 414 -7.47 -13.79 -1.89
C LEU A 414 -7.28 -15.05 -2.73
N GLY A 415 -6.93 -16.16 -2.08
CA GLY A 415 -6.96 -17.48 -2.71
C GLY A 415 -8.36 -18.12 -2.72
N ALA A 416 -9.28 -17.63 -1.88
CA ALA A 416 -10.66 -18.12 -1.75
C ALA A 416 -11.58 -16.97 -1.33
N SER A 417 -12.90 -17.15 -1.48
CA SER A 417 -13.90 -16.18 -1.04
C SER A 417 -13.78 -15.89 0.46
N GLN A 418 -13.93 -14.64 0.85
CA GLN A 418 -13.79 -14.19 2.23
C GLN A 418 -14.90 -13.18 2.57
N THR A 419 -15.44 -13.25 3.78
CA THR A 419 -16.33 -12.22 4.32
C THR A 419 -15.49 -11.16 5.03
N TYR A 420 -15.69 -9.91 4.64
CA TYR A 420 -15.24 -8.72 5.35
C TYR A 420 -16.41 -8.03 6.03
N TYR A 421 -16.10 -7.13 6.95
CA TYR A 421 -17.08 -6.39 7.71
C TYR A 421 -16.78 -4.90 7.57
N VAL A 422 -17.78 -4.10 7.23
CA VAL A 422 -17.63 -2.65 7.10
C VAL A 422 -18.40 -1.93 8.19
N SER A 423 -17.78 -0.92 8.77
CA SER A 423 -18.41 0.05 9.66
C SER A 423 -18.24 1.45 9.13
N ALA A 424 -19.23 2.32 9.32
CA ALA A 424 -19.06 3.74 9.16
C ALA A 424 -18.49 4.30 10.48
N GLU A 425 -17.29 4.88 10.43
CA GLU A 425 -16.60 5.40 11.61
C GLU A 425 -16.22 6.87 11.47
N GLY A 426 -16.38 7.63 12.56
CA GLY A 426 -15.95 9.02 12.63
C GLY A 426 -16.21 9.65 13.99
N GLY A 427 -15.73 10.89 14.14
CA GLY A 427 -15.81 11.63 15.40
C GLY A 427 -14.78 11.14 16.41
N ALA A 428 -14.35 12.01 17.32
CA ALA A 428 -13.57 11.59 18.47
C ALA A 428 -14.47 11.40 19.68
N GLY A 429 -14.07 10.47 20.55
CA GLY A 429 -14.60 10.42 21.92
C GLY A 429 -15.98 9.79 22.10
N GLY A 430 -16.40 8.89 21.19
CA GLY A 430 -17.73 8.28 21.22
C GLY A 430 -17.81 6.88 21.79
N GLY A 431 -16.78 6.07 21.59
CA GLY A 431 -16.76 4.67 21.99
C GLY A 431 -15.96 4.42 23.27
N ALA A 432 -15.96 3.15 23.71
CA ALA A 432 -15.11 2.70 24.80
C ALA A 432 -13.63 2.94 24.48
N PRO A 433 -12.75 3.10 25.50
CA PRO A 433 -11.32 3.20 25.28
C PRO A 433 -10.78 2.01 24.47
N ILE A 434 -10.14 2.29 23.34
CA ILE A 434 -9.35 1.34 22.57
C ILE A 434 -7.89 1.38 23.02
N THR A 435 -7.29 0.20 23.06
CA THR A 435 -5.88 0.03 23.38
C THR A 435 -5.07 0.10 22.08
N THR A 436 -4.32 1.18 21.89
CA THR A 436 -3.48 1.42 20.71
C THR A 436 -2.03 1.10 21.02
N GLN A 437 -1.49 0.01 20.46
CA GLN A 437 -0.12 -0.43 20.72
C GLN A 437 0.88 0.15 19.71
N VAL A 438 1.81 0.98 20.18
CA VAL A 438 2.93 1.49 19.39
C VAL A 438 4.20 0.72 19.76
N GLY A 439 4.81 0.10 18.76
CA GLY A 439 5.94 -0.82 18.92
C GLY A 439 5.49 -2.28 19.12
N THR A 440 6.02 -3.17 18.28
CA THR A 440 5.64 -4.60 18.24
C THR A 440 6.82 -5.54 18.43
N ALA A 441 8.05 -5.02 18.51
CA ALA A 441 9.24 -5.83 18.73
C ALA A 441 9.17 -6.52 20.11
N THR A 442 9.49 -7.81 20.14
CA THR A 442 9.45 -8.64 21.35
C THR A 442 10.76 -8.64 22.13
N THR A 443 11.81 -8.02 21.56
CA THR A 443 13.11 -7.86 22.20
C THR A 443 12.97 -7.12 23.52
N THR A 444 13.63 -7.65 24.54
CA THR A 444 13.57 -7.14 25.89
C THR A 444 14.84 -6.36 26.23
N TYR A 445 14.71 -5.24 26.94
CA TYR A 445 15.81 -4.46 27.50
C TYR A 445 15.60 -4.24 29.00
N GLY A 446 16.64 -4.51 29.79
CA GLY A 446 16.59 -4.51 31.25
C GLY A 446 17.46 -5.61 31.87
N GLY A 447 17.43 -5.73 33.21
CA GLY A 447 18.12 -6.76 34.00
C GLY A 447 19.31 -6.22 34.79
N THR A 448 20.48 -6.86 34.64
CA THR A 448 21.74 -6.56 35.36
C THR A 448 22.62 -5.50 34.70
N SER A 449 22.14 -4.83 33.66
CA SER A 449 22.88 -3.78 32.93
C SER A 449 22.34 -2.38 33.27
N SER A 450 23.11 -1.33 32.96
CA SER A 450 22.74 0.10 33.08
C SER A 450 21.62 0.56 32.13
N SER A 451 20.69 -0.35 31.82
CA SER A 451 19.68 -0.22 30.78
C SER A 451 18.53 0.69 31.22
N ALA A 452 18.32 1.75 30.45
CA ALA A 452 17.25 2.72 30.69
C ALA A 452 15.89 2.15 30.25
N GLY A 453 14.88 2.25 31.12
CA GLY A 453 13.49 1.90 30.80
C GLY A 453 12.54 2.35 31.91
N PRO A 454 11.21 2.34 31.68
CA PRO A 454 10.22 2.87 32.61
C PRO A 454 10.22 2.15 33.98
N PHE A 455 10.63 0.88 34.00
CA PHE A 455 10.74 0.07 35.22
C PHE A 455 12.17 -0.11 35.72
N SER A 456 13.15 0.53 35.05
CA SER A 456 14.55 0.29 35.38
C SER A 456 14.90 0.90 36.72
N ILE A 457 15.54 0.12 37.60
CA ILE A 457 16.04 0.52 38.93
C ILE A 457 17.56 0.42 39.10
N TYR A 458 18.30 0.27 37.99
CA TYR A 458 19.75 0.06 38.04
C TYR A 458 20.50 1.23 38.70
N TYR A 459 20.31 2.45 38.17
CA TYR A 459 20.67 3.69 38.88
C TYR A 459 19.59 4.10 39.86
N ARG A 460 20.00 4.72 40.96
CA ARG A 460 19.08 5.12 42.03
C ARG A 460 18.02 6.12 41.55
N ARG A 461 18.36 6.99 40.60
CA ARG A 461 17.45 7.98 39.99
C ARG A 461 17.39 7.83 38.48
N TYR A 462 16.19 8.00 37.93
CA TYR A 462 15.97 8.18 36.50
C TYR A 462 14.90 9.22 36.21
N SER A 463 15.19 10.05 35.21
CA SER A 463 14.20 10.80 34.45
C SER A 463 14.37 10.44 32.99
N GLN A 464 13.28 10.22 32.28
CA GLN A 464 13.29 9.68 30.92
C GLN A 464 12.23 10.37 30.09
N GLN A 465 12.55 10.73 28.86
CA GLN A 465 11.60 11.26 27.89
C GLN A 465 11.59 10.41 26.63
N TYR A 466 10.39 10.02 26.22
CA TYR A 466 10.11 9.24 25.03
C TYR A 466 9.28 10.08 24.07
N LEU A 467 9.60 10.05 22.78
CA LEU A 467 8.82 10.70 21.75
C LEU A 467 8.14 9.62 20.88
N TYR A 468 6.82 9.65 20.79
CA TYR A 468 5.99 8.80 19.92
C TYR A 468 5.33 9.67 18.85
N THR A 469 5.42 9.30 17.56
CA THR A 469 4.86 10.16 16.51
C THR A 469 3.36 9.96 16.37
N ALA A 470 2.66 11.00 15.93
CA ALA A 470 1.26 10.89 15.54
C ALA A 470 1.05 9.82 14.47
N ALA A 471 1.93 9.78 13.46
CA ALA A 471 1.88 8.77 12.39
C ALA A 471 1.95 7.34 12.94
N GLU A 472 2.81 7.06 13.93
CA GLU A 472 2.91 5.74 14.56
C GLU A 472 1.65 5.39 15.35
N ILE A 473 1.08 6.35 16.08
CA ILE A 473 -0.16 6.14 16.86
C ILE A 473 -1.35 5.89 15.92
N LEU A 474 -1.49 6.68 14.85
CA LEU A 474 -2.53 6.51 13.84
C LEU A 474 -2.39 5.17 13.10
N ALA A 475 -1.17 4.80 12.72
CA ALA A 475 -0.90 3.51 12.06
C ALA A 475 -1.21 2.31 12.96
N ALA A 476 -1.08 2.48 14.28
CA ALA A 476 -1.47 1.48 15.27
C ALA A 476 -3.00 1.44 15.53
N GLY A 477 -3.80 2.21 14.81
CA GLY A 477 -5.26 2.29 14.96
C GLY A 477 -5.74 3.30 16.01
N GLY A 478 -4.85 4.16 16.51
CA GLY A 478 -5.20 5.22 17.44
C GLY A 478 -6.01 6.31 16.76
N ASN A 479 -6.93 6.93 17.51
CA ASN A 479 -7.78 8.00 17.01
C ASN A 479 -7.57 9.28 17.84
N PRO A 480 -7.76 10.47 17.24
CA PRO A 480 -7.82 11.72 17.98
C PRO A 480 -8.90 11.63 19.07
N GLY A 481 -8.70 12.30 20.21
CA GLY A 481 -9.65 12.29 21.32
C GLY A 481 -8.98 12.12 22.68
N ASN A 482 -9.76 11.69 23.66
CA ASN A 482 -9.28 11.50 25.02
C ASN A 482 -8.28 10.33 25.08
N MET A 483 -7.06 10.63 25.49
CA MET A 483 -6.11 9.68 26.02
C MET A 483 -6.38 9.50 27.50
N THR A 484 -6.74 8.29 27.90
CA THR A 484 -7.22 7.93 29.23
C THR A 484 -6.22 7.09 30.02
N SER A 485 -5.24 6.49 29.34
CA SER A 485 -4.20 5.69 29.98
C SER A 485 -2.98 5.53 29.10
N ILE A 486 -1.89 5.12 29.72
CA ILE A 486 -0.68 4.63 29.05
C ILE A 486 -0.25 3.33 29.70
N ALA A 487 0.29 2.38 28.95
CA ALA A 487 0.84 1.16 29.50
C ALA A 487 2.19 0.83 28.88
N PHE A 488 3.09 0.28 29.69
CA PHE A 488 4.38 -0.24 29.24
C PHE A 488 4.43 -1.74 29.47
N ASN A 489 5.06 -2.48 28.56
CA ASN A 489 5.20 -3.92 28.69
C ASN A 489 6.36 -4.24 29.63
N CYS A 490 6.07 -4.75 30.83
CA CYS A 490 7.05 -5.17 31.83
C CYS A 490 7.35 -6.66 31.67
N THR A 491 8.56 -7.03 31.27
CA THR A 491 8.95 -8.45 31.08
C THR A 491 9.76 -9.02 32.24
N GLY A 492 10.19 -8.17 33.17
CA GLY A 492 10.91 -8.54 34.38
C GLY A 492 10.58 -7.53 35.48
N LEU A 493 10.25 -8.00 36.67
CA LEU A 493 9.81 -7.15 37.76
C LEU A 493 11.00 -6.44 38.42
N PRO A 494 10.88 -5.13 38.75
CA PRO A 494 11.89 -4.48 39.57
C PRO A 494 11.92 -5.10 40.97
N THR A 495 13.11 -5.33 41.52
CA THR A 495 13.29 -5.93 42.85
C THR A 495 12.74 -5.07 43.98
N TYR A 496 12.79 -3.75 43.81
CA TYR A 496 12.38 -2.78 44.82
C TYR A 496 11.28 -1.88 44.28
N ALA A 497 10.41 -1.44 45.19
CA ALA A 497 9.37 -0.48 44.86
C ALA A 497 9.99 0.86 44.43
N ILE A 498 9.37 1.49 43.44
CA ILE A 498 9.82 2.72 42.80
C ILE A 498 9.12 3.93 43.45
N PRO A 499 9.82 4.78 44.23
CA PRO A 499 9.18 5.89 44.93
C PRO A 499 8.85 7.06 44.01
N ASN A 500 7.74 7.76 44.29
CA ASN A 500 7.26 8.95 43.57
C ASN A 500 7.26 8.77 42.04
N PHE A 501 6.75 7.64 41.57
CA PHE A 501 6.67 7.34 40.15
C PHE A 501 5.63 8.24 39.49
N THR A 502 6.08 9.05 38.55
CA THR A 502 5.25 10.05 37.87
C THR A 502 5.38 9.90 36.36
N ILE A 503 4.25 9.94 35.67
CA ILE A 503 4.17 10.02 34.22
C ILE A 503 3.62 11.39 33.85
N ARG A 504 4.28 12.05 32.90
CA ARG A 504 3.84 13.33 32.34
C ARG A 504 3.75 13.26 30.83
N ILE A 505 2.83 14.03 30.27
CA ILE A 505 2.64 14.10 28.82
C ILE A 505 2.70 15.53 28.33
N LYS A 506 3.30 15.70 27.15
CA LYS A 506 3.29 16.93 26.38
C LYS A 506 3.01 16.60 24.92
N PHE A 507 2.06 17.31 24.32
CA PHE A 507 1.87 17.31 22.87
C PHE A 507 2.83 18.31 22.24
N VAL A 508 3.56 17.87 21.20
CA VAL A 508 4.52 18.69 20.46
C VAL A 508 4.18 18.68 18.98
N PRO A 509 4.47 19.75 18.23
CA PRO A 509 4.10 19.83 16.81
C PRO A 509 4.58 18.61 16.00
N ALA A 510 3.80 18.23 14.99
CA ALA A 510 4.12 17.10 14.08
C ALA A 510 5.53 17.17 13.47
N THR A 511 6.05 18.38 13.28
CA THR A 511 7.40 18.66 12.74
C THR A 511 8.53 18.20 13.66
N MET A 512 8.28 18.05 14.96
CA MET A 512 9.26 17.54 15.92
C MET A 512 9.33 16.00 15.85
N THR A 513 10.07 15.48 14.88
CA THR A 513 10.26 14.03 14.66
C THR A 513 11.46 13.44 15.39
N THR A 514 12.23 14.25 16.10
CA THR A 514 13.32 13.81 16.99
C THR A 514 13.28 14.58 18.31
N LEU A 515 13.78 13.93 19.36
CA LEU A 515 13.90 14.48 20.70
C LEU A 515 15.37 14.87 20.94
N THR A 516 15.79 16.00 20.39
CA THR A 516 17.17 16.53 20.50
C THR A 516 17.40 17.35 21.77
N THR A 517 16.34 17.86 22.38
CA THR A 517 16.41 18.68 23.60
C THR A 517 15.34 18.25 24.59
N TRP A 518 15.73 18.18 25.87
CA TRP A 518 14.82 17.87 26.97
C TRP A 518 13.68 18.87 27.05
N GLN A 519 12.45 18.38 27.14
CA GLN A 519 11.27 19.23 27.30
C GLN A 519 11.10 19.58 28.78
N THR A 520 11.21 20.87 29.14
CA THR A 520 11.13 21.32 30.54
C THR A 520 9.83 22.05 30.87
N THR A 521 9.09 22.52 29.87
CA THR A 521 7.85 23.30 30.03
C THR A 521 6.69 22.66 29.27
N GLY A 522 5.47 22.86 29.76
CA GLY A 522 4.23 22.36 29.13
C GLY A 522 3.98 20.86 29.29
N LEU A 523 4.67 20.19 30.21
CA LEU A 523 4.38 18.82 30.62
C LEU A 523 3.25 18.82 31.66
N THR A 524 2.28 17.91 31.50
CA THR A 524 1.16 17.73 32.42
C THR A 524 1.32 16.41 33.16
N ASP A 525 1.25 16.42 34.49
CA ASP A 525 1.23 15.20 35.30
C ASP A 525 -0.08 14.45 35.03
N VAL A 526 0.02 13.25 34.45
CA VAL A 526 -1.14 12.42 34.11
C VAL A 526 -1.29 11.22 35.05
N TYR A 527 -0.22 10.80 35.71
CA TYR A 527 -0.27 9.74 36.70
C TYR A 527 0.85 9.95 37.73
N THR A 528 0.51 9.90 39.01
CA THR A 528 1.47 10.03 40.11
C THR A 528 1.12 9.02 41.20
N THR A 529 2.10 8.24 41.64
CA THR A 529 1.97 7.36 42.81
C THR A 529 3.16 7.53 43.74
N ALA A 530 2.91 7.45 45.05
CA ALA A 530 3.95 7.51 46.07
C ALA A 530 4.94 6.33 45.97
N SER A 531 4.48 5.16 45.49
CA SER A 531 5.29 3.96 45.34
C SER A 531 4.70 3.04 44.28
N LEU A 532 5.51 2.60 43.31
CA LEU A 532 5.11 1.65 42.27
C LEU A 532 5.92 0.35 42.40
N LEU A 533 5.23 -0.77 42.59
CA LEU A 533 5.81 -2.12 42.44
C LEU A 533 4.87 -2.95 41.57
N PRO A 534 5.21 -3.21 40.29
CA PRO A 534 4.41 -4.08 39.44
C PRO A 534 4.32 -5.49 40.05
N THR A 535 3.11 -6.06 40.10
CA THR A 535 2.86 -7.36 40.75
C THR A 535 2.95 -8.55 39.79
N ALA A 536 2.94 -8.30 38.48
CA ALA A 536 3.03 -9.32 37.43
C ALA A 536 3.70 -8.75 36.16
N THR A 537 4.30 -9.64 35.36
CA THR A 537 4.81 -9.31 34.03
C THR A 537 3.66 -9.17 33.03
N GLY A 538 3.89 -8.48 31.91
CA GLY A 538 2.90 -8.11 30.91
C GLY A 538 2.69 -6.60 30.83
N TRP A 539 1.54 -6.19 30.31
CA TRP A 539 1.21 -4.76 30.14
C TRP A 539 0.77 -4.13 31.46
N VAL A 540 1.62 -3.28 32.04
CA VAL A 540 1.30 -2.51 33.25
C VAL A 540 0.64 -1.20 32.82
N THR A 541 -0.65 -1.05 33.13
CA THR A 541 -1.47 0.09 32.70
C THR A 541 -1.58 1.16 33.78
N PHE A 542 -1.35 2.41 33.39
CA PHE A 542 -1.41 3.60 34.21
C PHE A 542 -2.61 4.46 33.74
N PRO A 543 -3.74 4.44 34.46
CA PRO A 543 -4.89 5.28 34.13
C PRO A 543 -4.56 6.74 34.44
N PHE A 544 -4.98 7.66 33.58
CA PHE A 544 -4.73 9.07 33.83
C PHE A 544 -5.65 9.63 34.90
N THR A 545 -5.11 10.48 35.78
CA THR A 545 -5.90 11.25 36.77
C THR A 545 -6.73 12.33 36.08
N ASN A 546 -6.26 12.82 34.93
CA ASN A 546 -6.95 13.74 34.03
C ASN A 546 -6.73 13.30 32.57
N ASN A 547 -7.84 13.07 31.84
CA ASN A 547 -7.77 12.71 30.42
C ASN A 547 -7.04 13.79 29.62
N GLN A 548 -6.11 13.38 28.76
CA GLN A 548 -5.39 14.29 27.88
C GLN A 548 -6.00 14.23 26.50
N VAL A 549 -6.43 15.37 25.97
CA VAL A 549 -7.07 15.37 24.65
C VAL A 549 -6.03 15.53 23.56
N TRP A 550 -5.86 14.48 22.76
CA TRP A 550 -4.90 14.43 21.67
C TRP A 550 -5.58 14.80 20.34
N ASN A 551 -4.98 15.72 19.58
CA ASN A 551 -5.55 16.23 18.32
C ASN A 551 -5.30 15.33 17.10
N GLY A 552 -4.54 14.24 17.24
CA GLY A 552 -4.22 13.33 16.13
C GLY A 552 -3.10 13.78 15.21
N THR A 553 -2.64 15.03 15.32
CA THR A 553 -1.56 15.58 14.48
C THR A 553 -0.27 15.77 15.26
N ASP A 554 -0.35 16.15 16.52
CA ASP A 554 0.82 16.41 17.36
C ASP A 554 1.48 15.10 17.79
N ASN A 555 2.80 15.09 17.86
CA ASN A 555 3.56 14.00 18.45
C ASN A 555 3.42 14.04 19.98
N VAL A 556 3.62 12.90 20.63
CA VAL A 556 3.44 12.74 22.07
C VAL A 556 4.80 12.55 22.72
N VAL A 557 5.19 13.49 23.60
CA VAL A 557 6.31 13.32 24.51
C VAL A 557 5.78 12.76 25.83
N VAL A 558 6.34 11.64 26.27
CA VAL A 558 6.04 11.00 27.55
C VAL A 558 7.28 11.11 28.43
N GLU A 559 7.15 11.78 29.58
CA GLU A 559 8.17 11.78 30.62
C GLU A 559 7.82 10.76 31.70
N VAL A 560 8.78 9.92 32.06
CA VAL A 560 8.72 9.05 33.24
C VAL A 560 9.83 9.49 34.18
N CYS A 561 9.46 9.90 35.39
CA CYS A 561 10.42 10.30 36.42
C CYS A 561 10.10 9.64 37.76
N ARG A 562 11.14 9.39 38.56
CA ARG A 562 11.03 8.68 39.83
C ARG A 562 12.05 9.14 40.86
N SER A 563 11.73 9.04 42.14
CA SER A 563 12.67 9.35 43.22
C SER A 563 13.67 8.22 43.47
N GLN A 564 14.61 8.47 44.38
CA GLN A 564 15.68 7.54 44.75
C GLN A 564 15.17 6.17 45.21
N VAL A 565 15.63 5.10 44.57
CA VAL A 565 15.39 3.70 44.97
C VAL A 565 16.54 3.19 45.86
N GLN A 566 16.24 2.38 46.88
CA GLN A 566 17.19 1.80 47.85
C GLN A 566 16.92 0.30 48.09
N PRO A 567 17.95 -0.54 48.36
CA PRO A 567 19.39 -0.30 48.23
C PRO A 567 19.92 -0.49 46.78
N ASN A 568 21.10 0.07 46.53
CA ASN A 568 21.84 0.23 45.26
C ASN A 568 22.05 -1.05 44.42
N TRP A 569 22.11 -0.87 43.09
CA TRP A 569 22.45 -1.85 42.04
C TRP A 569 21.62 -3.14 42.05
N ALA A 570 20.30 -3.01 42.24
CA ALA A 570 19.38 -4.12 42.13
C ALA A 570 19.09 -4.48 40.66
N SER A 571 18.64 -5.72 40.42
CA SER A 571 18.13 -6.10 39.10
C SER A 571 16.99 -5.16 38.70
N SER A 572 17.18 -4.52 37.54
CA SER A 572 16.23 -3.58 36.98
C SER A 572 14.98 -4.29 36.46
N GLY A 573 13.83 -3.62 36.50
CA GLY A 573 12.66 -4.11 35.77
C GLY A 573 12.92 -4.05 34.26
N ASN A 574 12.51 -5.09 33.54
CA ASN A 574 12.69 -5.21 32.10
C ASN A 574 11.45 -4.74 31.34
N HIS A 575 11.65 -4.32 30.10
CA HIS A 575 10.56 -3.96 29.20
C HIS A 575 10.84 -4.35 27.75
N GLN A 576 9.78 -4.47 26.95
CA GLN A 576 9.91 -4.58 25.50
C GLN A 576 10.11 -3.21 24.86
N TYR A 577 10.93 -3.16 23.81
CA TYR A 577 11.25 -1.92 23.11
C TYR A 577 11.29 -2.14 21.59
N THR A 578 11.16 -1.03 20.86
CA THR A 578 11.40 -0.96 19.42
C THR A 578 12.57 -0.02 19.14
N THR A 579 13.54 -0.45 18.34
CA THR A 579 14.74 0.37 18.05
C THR A 579 14.37 1.60 17.23
N LYS A 580 14.56 2.79 17.80
CA LYS A 580 14.31 4.10 17.20
C LYS A 580 15.36 5.13 17.64
N THR A 581 16.14 5.64 16.69
CA THR A 581 17.20 6.63 16.98
C THR A 581 16.63 8.03 17.20
N GLY A 582 17.16 8.76 18.18
CA GLY A 582 16.79 10.16 18.44
C GLY A 582 15.38 10.34 19.03
N ARG A 583 14.83 9.31 19.68
CA ARG A 583 13.46 9.32 20.25
C ARG A 583 13.41 9.16 21.75
N PHE A 584 14.56 8.99 22.40
CA PHE A 584 14.66 8.70 23.81
C PHE A 584 15.86 9.45 24.42
N LEU A 585 15.56 10.37 25.33
CA LEU A 585 16.52 11.03 26.21
C LEU A 585 16.35 10.53 27.65
N LEU A 586 17.46 10.43 28.39
CA LEU A 586 17.42 10.11 29.81
C LEU A 586 18.47 10.88 30.63
N TYR A 587 18.17 10.97 31.92
CA TYR A 587 19.08 11.31 32.99
C TYR A 587 19.11 10.13 33.98
N ASN A 588 20.30 9.75 34.43
CA ASN A 588 20.48 8.72 35.45
C ASN A 588 21.59 9.15 36.42
N SER A 589 21.40 8.92 37.72
CA SER A 589 22.39 9.23 38.76
C SER A 589 22.19 8.36 40.01
N ASP A 590 23.26 8.19 40.79
CA ASP A 590 23.26 7.53 42.09
C ASP A 590 23.17 8.51 43.29
N ASP A 591 23.11 9.82 43.01
CA ASP A 591 23.02 10.87 44.01
C ASP A 591 21.69 10.79 44.81
N PRO A 592 21.60 11.34 46.03
CA PRO A 592 20.39 11.32 46.86
C PRO A 592 19.33 12.41 46.54
N GLY A 593 18.04 12.04 46.58
CA GLY A 593 16.87 12.95 46.40
C GLY A 593 15.90 12.61 45.26
N SER A 594 15.09 13.59 44.81
CA SER A 594 14.13 13.44 43.68
C SER A 594 14.80 13.67 42.31
N SER A 595 14.28 13.05 41.24
CA SER A 595 14.74 13.28 39.86
C SER A 595 13.71 13.97 38.96
N CYS A 596 12.44 14.04 39.39
CA CYS A 596 11.40 14.75 38.64
C CYS A 596 11.77 16.25 38.55
N GLY A 597 11.90 16.77 37.33
CA GLY A 597 12.40 18.13 37.06
C GLY A 597 13.89 18.21 36.71
N VAL A 598 14.64 17.10 36.77
CA VAL A 598 16.02 17.03 36.28
C VAL A 598 16.04 16.72 34.79
N SER A 599 16.80 17.50 34.03
CA SER A 599 16.96 17.31 32.57
C SER A 599 18.10 16.35 32.24
N GLY A 600 17.91 15.57 31.17
CA GLY A 600 18.92 14.62 30.66
C GLY A 600 19.36 14.93 29.24
N THR A 601 20.57 14.50 28.90
CA THR A 601 21.14 14.60 27.54
C THR A 601 21.59 13.26 26.98
N THR A 602 21.63 12.21 27.81
CA THR A 602 22.01 10.86 27.36
C THR A 602 20.92 10.31 26.46
N THR A 603 21.33 9.77 25.31
CA THR A 603 20.39 9.20 24.32
C THR A 603 20.34 7.67 24.43
N SER A 604 19.21 7.10 24.03
CA SER A 604 19.05 5.66 23.83
C SER A 604 18.29 5.42 22.52
N THR A 605 18.52 4.27 21.89
CA THR A 605 17.75 3.82 20.72
C THR A 605 16.61 2.89 21.11
N TYR A 606 16.53 2.46 22.37
CA TYR A 606 15.60 1.44 22.85
C TYR A 606 14.30 2.07 23.34
N LEU A 607 13.48 2.57 22.40
CA LEU A 607 12.20 3.23 22.74
C LEU A 607 11.21 2.20 23.29
N PRO A 608 10.68 2.36 24.53
CA PRO A 608 9.74 1.40 25.10
C PRO A 608 8.50 1.22 24.23
N ASN A 609 8.06 -0.03 24.07
CA ASN A 609 6.76 -0.30 23.48
C ASN A 609 5.67 0.19 24.43
N VAL A 610 4.65 0.85 23.87
CA VAL A 610 3.62 1.53 24.65
C VAL A 610 2.24 1.14 24.15
N ARG A 611 1.26 1.12 25.06
CA ARG A 611 -0.17 1.10 24.73
C ARG A 611 -0.82 2.36 25.23
N PHE A 612 -1.40 3.15 24.33
CA PHE A 612 -2.24 4.28 24.72
C PHE A 612 -3.69 3.81 24.81
N GLY A 613 -4.37 4.14 25.92
CA GLY A 613 -5.82 4.07 25.99
C GLY A 613 -6.39 5.31 25.32
N LEU A 614 -6.84 5.18 24.07
CA LEU A 614 -7.46 6.26 23.31
C LEU A 614 -8.95 6.00 23.19
N GLN A 615 -9.78 7.02 23.27
CA GLN A 615 -11.23 6.82 23.10
C GLN A 615 -11.56 6.46 21.66
N ALA A 616 -12.37 5.42 21.44
CA ALA A 616 -12.77 5.01 20.10
C ALA A 616 -13.67 6.06 19.41
N PRO A 617 -13.68 6.13 18.07
CA PRO A 617 -14.66 6.90 17.32
C PRO A 617 -16.07 6.31 17.52
N CYS A 618 -17.13 7.04 17.12
CA CYS A 618 -18.39 6.32 16.90
C CYS A 618 -18.20 5.39 15.72
N GLN A 619 -18.86 4.25 15.82
CA GLN A 619 -18.96 3.29 14.75
C GLN A 619 -20.39 2.80 14.65
N THR A 620 -20.85 2.52 13.45
CA THR A 620 -22.10 1.78 13.27
C THR A 620 -21.89 0.31 13.66
N PRO A 621 -22.96 -0.47 13.86
CA PRO A 621 -22.86 -1.92 13.77
C PRO A 621 -22.19 -2.31 12.45
N ARG A 622 -21.35 -3.34 12.49
CA ARG A 622 -20.66 -3.82 11.29
C ARG A 622 -21.63 -4.56 10.38
N LEU A 623 -21.56 -4.27 9.09
CA LEU A 623 -22.30 -4.99 8.05
C LEU A 623 -21.35 -5.98 7.36
N PRO A 624 -21.70 -7.27 7.24
CA PRO A 624 -20.91 -8.23 6.45
C PRO A 624 -21.00 -7.91 4.96
N VAL A 625 -19.88 -8.02 4.26
CA VAL A 625 -19.72 -7.83 2.82
C VAL A 625 -18.85 -8.97 2.30
N HIS A 626 -19.34 -9.70 1.31
CA HIS A 626 -18.65 -10.86 0.76
C HIS A 626 -17.78 -10.45 -0.43
N ALA A 627 -16.50 -10.81 -0.36
CA ALA A 627 -15.58 -10.78 -1.48
C ALA A 627 -15.50 -12.19 -2.07
N TYR A 628 -16.19 -12.43 -3.19
CA TYR A 628 -16.22 -13.74 -3.82
C TYR A 628 -15.02 -13.96 -4.75
N ILE A 629 -14.38 -15.12 -4.65
CA ILE A 629 -13.47 -15.63 -5.67
C ILE A 629 -14.21 -16.70 -6.44
N HIS A 630 -14.68 -16.34 -7.64
CA HIS A 630 -15.37 -17.27 -8.52
C HIS A 630 -14.36 -18.08 -9.34
N PRO A 631 -14.63 -19.37 -9.59
CA PRO A 631 -13.75 -20.19 -10.39
C PRO A 631 -13.66 -19.63 -11.82
N GLN A 632 -12.44 -19.50 -12.34
CA GLN A 632 -12.22 -19.12 -13.72
C GLN A 632 -12.33 -20.38 -14.61
N PRO A 633 -13.06 -20.33 -15.74
CA PRO A 633 -13.07 -21.43 -16.70
C PRO A 633 -11.65 -21.70 -17.19
N VAL A 634 -11.22 -22.97 -17.12
CA VAL A 634 -9.93 -23.42 -17.66
C VAL A 634 -10.22 -24.05 -19.01
N VAL A 635 -9.89 -23.33 -20.07
CA VAL A 635 -10.11 -23.76 -21.46
C VAL A 635 -8.76 -24.17 -22.02
N ASP A 636 -8.69 -25.37 -22.58
CA ASP A 636 -7.49 -25.93 -23.19
C ASP A 636 -7.94 -26.80 -24.37
N LEU A 637 -7.69 -26.33 -25.59
CA LEU A 637 -7.93 -27.00 -26.86
C LEU A 637 -6.78 -27.96 -27.21
N GLY A 638 -5.73 -28.02 -26.39
CA GLY A 638 -4.54 -28.82 -26.59
C GLY A 638 -3.47 -28.13 -27.45
N ASN A 639 -2.46 -28.90 -27.84
CA ASN A 639 -1.39 -28.42 -28.71
C ASN A 639 -1.89 -28.19 -30.14
N ASP A 640 -1.20 -27.32 -30.89
CA ASP A 640 -1.42 -27.11 -32.32
C ASP A 640 -1.45 -28.43 -33.11
N ILE A 641 -2.41 -28.52 -34.04
CA ILE A 641 -2.69 -29.74 -34.80
C ILE A 641 -2.13 -29.62 -36.21
N ASN A 642 -1.42 -30.64 -36.66
CA ASN A 642 -0.97 -30.78 -38.05
C ASN A 642 -1.19 -32.21 -38.55
N GLN A 643 -2.36 -32.47 -39.14
CA GLN A 643 -2.82 -33.83 -39.44
C GLN A 643 -3.38 -33.97 -40.86
N CYS A 644 -3.27 -35.20 -41.38
CA CYS A 644 -3.87 -35.61 -42.64
C CYS A 644 -5.31 -36.10 -42.44
N LEU A 645 -6.26 -35.60 -43.22
CA LEU A 645 -7.69 -35.96 -43.16
C LEU A 645 -8.25 -36.22 -44.57
N ASP A 646 -9.33 -36.98 -44.63
CA ASP A 646 -10.04 -37.19 -45.90
C ASP A 646 -10.75 -35.91 -46.39
N GLN A 647 -11.19 -35.91 -47.66
CA GLN A 647 -11.66 -34.72 -48.36
C GLN A 647 -12.83 -34.02 -47.65
N ASP A 648 -13.75 -34.79 -47.05
CA ASP A 648 -14.94 -34.29 -46.35
C ASP A 648 -14.96 -34.59 -44.84
N GLU A 649 -13.84 -35.06 -44.30
CA GLU A 649 -13.72 -35.35 -42.87
C GLU A 649 -13.52 -34.05 -42.06
N ALA A 650 -14.28 -33.91 -40.98
CA ALA A 650 -14.19 -32.80 -40.05
C ALA A 650 -13.28 -33.15 -38.88
N LEU A 651 -12.36 -32.26 -38.52
CA LEU A 651 -11.68 -32.31 -37.23
C LEU A 651 -12.59 -31.70 -36.17
N VAL A 652 -12.79 -32.38 -35.04
CA VAL A 652 -13.61 -31.87 -33.94
C VAL A 652 -12.71 -31.25 -32.87
N LEU A 653 -12.84 -29.95 -32.65
CA LEU A 653 -12.26 -29.25 -31.51
C LEU A 653 -13.26 -29.31 -30.34
N ASP A 654 -12.77 -29.56 -29.13
CA ASP A 654 -13.59 -29.66 -27.92
C ASP A 654 -13.03 -28.73 -26.85
N ALA A 655 -13.85 -27.80 -26.35
CA ALA A 655 -13.48 -26.88 -25.27
C ALA A 655 -13.51 -27.55 -23.86
N GLY A 656 -13.79 -28.85 -23.82
CA GLY A 656 -13.88 -29.67 -22.61
C GLY A 656 -15.18 -29.46 -21.84
N VAL A 657 -15.45 -30.38 -20.90
CA VAL A 657 -16.60 -30.26 -19.99
C VAL A 657 -16.28 -29.18 -18.95
N GLN A 658 -17.06 -28.09 -18.98
CA GLN A 658 -16.84 -26.92 -18.12
C GLN A 658 -17.90 -26.88 -16.99
N PRO A 659 -17.51 -26.60 -15.72
CA PRO A 659 -18.45 -26.50 -14.61
C PRO A 659 -19.19 -25.13 -14.58
N ASN A 660 -20.18 -24.99 -13.70
CA ASN A 660 -20.88 -23.71 -13.41
C ASN A 660 -21.70 -23.12 -14.57
N ASN A 661 -22.47 -23.96 -15.26
CA ASN A 661 -23.36 -23.60 -16.38
C ASN A 661 -22.62 -22.76 -17.46
N PRO A 662 -21.69 -23.39 -18.20
CA PRO A 662 -20.86 -22.70 -19.18
C PRO A 662 -21.65 -22.27 -20.42
N ALA A 663 -21.32 -21.10 -20.93
CA ALA A 663 -21.71 -20.63 -22.26
C ALA A 663 -20.45 -20.56 -23.14
N PHE A 664 -20.48 -21.27 -24.27
CA PHE A 664 -19.38 -21.28 -25.24
C PHE A 664 -19.64 -20.24 -26.33
N LEU A 665 -18.58 -19.61 -26.81
CA LEU A 665 -18.60 -18.72 -27.97
C LEU A 665 -17.33 -18.92 -28.79
N TRP A 666 -17.48 -19.57 -29.93
CA TRP A 666 -16.40 -19.78 -30.90
C TRP A 666 -16.21 -18.56 -31.80
N ASP A 667 -15.06 -18.46 -32.47
CA ASP A 667 -14.75 -17.38 -33.43
C ASP A 667 -15.74 -17.22 -34.60
N ASN A 668 -16.53 -18.26 -34.88
CA ASN A 668 -17.61 -18.23 -35.87
C ASN A 668 -19.01 -17.97 -35.27
N GLN A 669 -19.08 -17.49 -34.02
CA GLN A 669 -20.33 -17.20 -33.29
C GLN A 669 -21.19 -18.43 -32.91
N THR A 670 -20.66 -19.64 -33.02
CA THR A 670 -21.37 -20.85 -32.56
C THR A 670 -21.21 -21.05 -31.05
N THR A 671 -22.17 -21.74 -30.43
CA THR A 671 -22.30 -21.84 -28.95
C THR A 671 -22.25 -23.26 -28.38
N SER A 672 -21.96 -24.25 -29.22
CA SER A 672 -21.76 -25.64 -28.79
C SER A 672 -20.42 -25.82 -28.08
N GLN A 673 -20.31 -26.81 -27.17
CA GLN A 673 -19.04 -27.19 -26.54
C GLN A 673 -17.99 -27.63 -27.56
N VAL A 674 -18.44 -28.31 -28.62
CA VAL A 674 -17.59 -28.82 -29.70
C VAL A 674 -17.80 -28.03 -30.99
N ARG A 675 -16.75 -27.97 -31.82
CA ARG A 675 -16.80 -27.38 -33.16
C ARG A 675 -16.10 -28.28 -34.18
N GLY A 676 -16.81 -28.60 -35.26
CA GLY A 676 -16.22 -29.18 -36.45
C GLY A 676 -15.48 -28.12 -37.28
N VAL A 677 -14.24 -28.42 -37.68
CA VAL A 677 -13.42 -27.58 -38.54
C VAL A 677 -12.99 -28.35 -39.79
N TYR A 678 -13.09 -27.69 -40.95
CA TYR A 678 -12.92 -28.29 -42.28
C TYR A 678 -11.70 -27.75 -43.04
N GLY A 679 -11.08 -26.68 -42.56
CA GLY A 679 -9.95 -26.02 -43.18
C GLY A 679 -8.86 -25.66 -42.18
N SER A 680 -7.66 -25.38 -42.70
CA SER A 680 -6.55 -24.87 -41.89
C SER A 680 -6.82 -23.43 -41.44
N GLY A 681 -6.40 -23.10 -40.23
CA GLY A 681 -6.56 -21.77 -39.65
C GLY A 681 -6.33 -21.74 -38.15
N THR A 682 -6.38 -20.54 -37.58
CA THR A 682 -6.37 -20.33 -36.13
C THR A 682 -7.80 -20.26 -35.62
N TYR A 683 -8.13 -21.11 -34.66
CA TYR A 683 -9.45 -21.20 -34.05
C TYR A 683 -9.37 -20.78 -32.59
N HIS A 684 -10.44 -20.16 -32.07
CA HIS A 684 -10.50 -19.80 -30.66
C HIS A 684 -11.91 -19.92 -30.10
N VAL A 685 -11.97 -20.19 -28.80
CA VAL A 685 -13.22 -20.27 -28.05
C VAL A 685 -13.10 -19.42 -26.79
N THR A 686 -14.17 -18.70 -26.48
CA THR A 686 -14.37 -18.05 -25.19
C THR A 686 -15.43 -18.81 -24.42
N VAL A 687 -15.12 -19.22 -23.19
CA VAL A 687 -16.08 -19.86 -22.28
C VAL A 687 -16.42 -18.87 -21.18
N THR A 688 -17.70 -18.58 -21.00
CA THR A 688 -18.22 -17.71 -19.93
C THR A 688 -19.08 -18.55 -18.98
N ASN A 689 -18.79 -18.54 -17.69
CA ASN A 689 -19.64 -19.25 -16.70
C ASN A 689 -20.79 -18.38 -16.17
N GLN A 690 -21.65 -18.95 -15.32
CA GLN A 690 -22.78 -18.23 -14.70
C GLN A 690 -22.39 -17.01 -13.84
N PHE A 691 -21.14 -16.94 -13.41
CA PHE A 691 -20.60 -15.81 -12.63
C PHE A 691 -19.97 -14.74 -13.52
N THR A 692 -20.17 -14.81 -14.84
CA THR A 692 -19.60 -13.92 -15.88
C THR A 692 -18.08 -14.01 -16.05
N CYS A 693 -17.42 -14.98 -15.40
CA CYS A 693 -15.99 -15.22 -15.57
C CYS A 693 -15.68 -15.89 -16.90
N LYS A 694 -14.60 -15.45 -17.54
CA LYS A 694 -14.21 -15.89 -18.88
C LYS A 694 -12.87 -16.62 -18.88
N GLY A 695 -12.82 -17.72 -19.63
CA GLY A 695 -11.60 -18.36 -20.10
C GLY A 695 -11.56 -18.32 -21.63
N TYR A 696 -10.37 -18.35 -22.21
CA TYR A 696 -10.19 -18.42 -23.66
C TYR A 696 -9.00 -19.32 -23.97
N ASP A 697 -9.06 -19.95 -25.14
CA ASP A 697 -7.91 -20.62 -25.71
C ASP A 697 -7.90 -20.50 -27.23
N THR A 698 -6.70 -20.59 -27.81
CA THR A 698 -6.43 -20.47 -29.24
C THR A 698 -5.62 -21.67 -29.70
N ILE A 699 -6.03 -22.27 -30.81
CA ILE A 699 -5.31 -23.40 -31.43
C ILE A 699 -5.07 -23.13 -32.91
N ASN A 700 -3.87 -23.45 -33.39
CA ASN A 700 -3.56 -23.42 -34.80
C ASN A 700 -3.72 -24.82 -35.41
N VAL A 701 -4.53 -24.92 -36.45
CA VAL A 701 -4.86 -26.18 -37.12
C VAL A 701 -4.37 -26.14 -38.55
N ILE A 702 -3.54 -27.11 -38.92
CA ILE A 702 -3.08 -27.37 -40.28
C ILE A 702 -3.66 -28.71 -40.74
N ILE A 703 -4.66 -28.64 -41.62
CA ILE A 703 -5.25 -29.81 -42.27
C ILE A 703 -4.55 -30.02 -43.61
N ARG A 704 -4.00 -31.21 -43.79
CA ARG A 704 -3.48 -31.69 -45.08
C ARG A 704 -4.44 -32.74 -45.61
N LYS A 705 -4.83 -32.68 -46.88
CA LYS A 705 -5.79 -33.64 -47.43
C LYS A 705 -5.08 -34.93 -47.85
N ASN A 706 -5.68 -36.07 -47.52
CA ASN A 706 -5.25 -37.37 -48.05
C ASN A 706 -5.45 -37.41 -49.58
N PRO A 707 -4.59 -38.14 -50.34
CA PRO A 707 -4.87 -38.41 -51.74
C PRO A 707 -6.15 -39.25 -51.89
N VAL A 708 -6.89 -39.03 -52.97
CA VAL A 708 -8.05 -39.87 -53.32
C VAL A 708 -7.53 -41.12 -54.04
N VAL A 709 -7.62 -42.27 -53.37
CA VAL A 709 -7.23 -43.58 -53.92
C VAL A 709 -8.48 -44.47 -53.90
N ASN A 710 -8.90 -44.91 -55.09
CA ASN A 710 -10.03 -45.80 -55.26
C ASN A 710 -9.81 -46.70 -56.49
N LEU A 711 -9.51 -47.97 -56.26
CA LEU A 711 -9.27 -48.99 -57.28
C LEU A 711 -10.57 -49.61 -57.80
N GLY A 712 -11.72 -49.26 -57.22
CA GLY A 712 -13.02 -49.82 -57.52
C GLY A 712 -13.33 -51.08 -56.71
N ASN A 713 -14.46 -51.71 -57.01
CA ASN A 713 -14.86 -52.95 -56.36
C ASN A 713 -14.04 -54.13 -56.87
N ASP A 714 -13.92 -55.17 -56.05
CA ASP A 714 -13.41 -56.48 -56.46
C ASP A 714 -14.07 -56.97 -57.74
N THR A 715 -13.27 -57.46 -58.69
CA THR A 715 -13.74 -57.75 -60.05
C THR A 715 -13.24 -59.09 -60.58
N THR A 716 -13.98 -59.64 -61.56
CA THR A 716 -13.61 -60.87 -62.27
C THR A 716 -13.51 -60.57 -63.77
N VAL A 717 -12.38 -60.93 -64.40
CA VAL A 717 -12.12 -60.76 -65.84
C VAL A 717 -11.77 -62.09 -66.51
N CYS A 718 -11.86 -62.19 -67.85
CA CYS A 718 -11.46 -63.41 -68.55
C CYS A 718 -9.95 -63.68 -68.41
N ASN A 719 -9.55 -64.95 -68.49
CA ASN A 719 -8.15 -65.32 -68.67
C ASN A 719 -7.56 -64.65 -69.93
N GLY A 720 -6.39 -64.06 -69.79
CA GLY A 720 -5.67 -63.38 -70.88
C GLY A 720 -6.05 -61.91 -71.11
N VAL A 721 -7.05 -61.37 -70.39
CA VAL A 721 -7.39 -59.94 -70.45
C VAL A 721 -6.44 -59.13 -69.57
N VAL A 722 -6.00 -57.97 -70.08
CA VAL A 722 -5.22 -57.00 -69.32
C VAL A 722 -6.17 -55.97 -68.68
N LEU A 723 -6.22 -55.93 -67.35
CA LEU A 723 -7.01 -54.95 -66.60
C LEU A 723 -6.09 -53.80 -66.12
N PRO A 724 -6.31 -52.55 -66.57
CA PRO A 724 -5.60 -51.40 -66.03
C PRO A 724 -6.19 -51.01 -64.67
N LEU A 725 -5.40 -51.10 -63.59
CA LEU A 725 -5.73 -50.56 -62.28
C LEU A 725 -5.10 -49.18 -62.12
N ASN A 726 -5.92 -48.15 -61.88
CA ASN A 726 -5.48 -46.76 -61.76
C ASN A 726 -5.65 -46.27 -60.31
N ALA A 727 -4.54 -45.91 -59.67
CA ALA A 727 -4.53 -45.45 -58.28
C ALA A 727 -4.96 -43.98 -58.07
N GLY A 728 -5.42 -43.29 -59.12
CA GLY A 728 -5.78 -41.86 -59.07
C GLY A 728 -4.58 -40.94 -59.33
N GLY A 729 -4.84 -39.67 -59.68
CA GLY A 729 -3.79 -38.71 -60.11
C GLY A 729 -3.17 -37.87 -59.01
N ASP A 730 -3.66 -37.99 -57.77
CA ASP A 730 -3.32 -37.08 -56.67
C ASP A 730 -1.97 -37.40 -55.99
N GLY A 731 -1.33 -38.51 -56.35
CA GLY A 731 -0.07 -38.97 -55.77
C GLY A 731 1.17 -38.45 -56.49
N ILE A 732 2.22 -38.15 -55.71
CA ILE A 732 3.59 -37.97 -56.22
C ILE A 732 4.41 -39.26 -56.16
N ASN A 733 4.06 -40.19 -55.27
CA ASN A 733 4.66 -41.51 -55.15
C ASN A 733 3.56 -42.58 -55.04
N TYR A 734 3.73 -43.68 -55.78
CA TYR A 734 2.86 -44.85 -55.74
C TYR A 734 3.70 -46.05 -55.31
N TYR A 735 3.17 -46.90 -54.43
CA TYR A 735 3.83 -48.14 -54.01
C TYR A 735 2.83 -49.27 -54.06
N TRP A 736 2.94 -50.10 -55.10
CA TRP A 736 2.13 -51.29 -55.26
C TRP A 736 2.75 -52.48 -54.55
N ASN A 737 1.93 -53.40 -54.07
CA ASN A 737 2.39 -54.65 -53.44
C ASN A 737 3.17 -55.58 -54.39
N ASN A 738 3.10 -55.35 -55.70
CA ASN A 738 3.93 -56.03 -56.71
C ASN A 738 5.29 -55.34 -56.97
N GLY A 739 5.62 -54.29 -56.23
CA GLY A 739 6.86 -53.52 -56.36
C GLY A 739 6.84 -52.40 -57.40
N SER A 740 5.73 -52.21 -58.14
CA SER A 740 5.60 -51.09 -59.09
C SER A 740 5.48 -49.74 -58.38
N THR A 741 5.92 -48.68 -59.06
CA THR A 741 5.81 -47.28 -58.60
C THR A 741 5.06 -46.35 -59.55
N THR A 742 4.41 -46.92 -60.58
CA THR A 742 3.61 -46.16 -61.55
C THR A 742 2.20 -45.89 -61.03
N GLN A 743 1.56 -44.83 -61.52
CA GLN A 743 0.15 -44.51 -61.21
C GLN A 743 -0.82 -45.62 -61.65
N ILE A 744 -0.56 -46.20 -62.84
CA ILE A 744 -1.36 -47.26 -63.44
C ILE A 744 -0.50 -48.52 -63.51
N ILE A 745 -1.06 -49.66 -63.12
CA ILE A 745 -0.49 -50.98 -63.41
C ILE A 745 -1.45 -51.78 -64.29
N ASN A 746 -0.89 -52.58 -65.20
CA ASN A 746 -1.63 -53.49 -66.04
C ASN A 746 -1.52 -54.89 -65.44
N VAL A 747 -2.63 -55.42 -64.91
CA VAL A 747 -2.65 -56.75 -64.28
C VAL A 747 -3.28 -57.78 -65.22
N ASN A 748 -2.66 -58.96 -65.29
CA ASN A 748 -3.05 -60.06 -66.17
C ASN A 748 -3.07 -61.42 -65.43
N SER A 749 -3.03 -61.39 -64.10
CA SER A 749 -3.12 -62.56 -63.22
C SER A 749 -4.13 -62.30 -62.10
N ALA A 750 -4.77 -63.37 -61.61
CA ALA A 750 -5.59 -63.28 -60.40
C ALA A 750 -4.71 -62.97 -59.17
N GLY A 751 -5.21 -62.15 -58.26
CA GLY A 751 -4.49 -61.76 -57.07
C GLY A 751 -5.13 -60.61 -56.31
N ASN A 752 -4.62 -60.36 -55.11
CA ASN A 752 -4.95 -59.19 -54.32
C ASN A 752 -3.94 -58.07 -54.62
N TYR A 753 -4.41 -56.94 -55.12
CA TYR A 753 -3.57 -55.79 -55.48
C TYR A 753 -3.86 -54.64 -54.51
N SER A 754 -2.81 -54.11 -53.89
CA SER A 754 -2.93 -52.93 -53.03
C SER A 754 -1.90 -51.87 -53.40
N VAL A 755 -2.29 -50.62 -53.26
CA VAL A 755 -1.44 -49.46 -53.54
C VAL A 755 -1.42 -48.52 -52.34
N TYR A 756 -0.24 -48.03 -51.99
CA TYR A 756 -0.04 -46.90 -51.08
C TYR A 756 0.35 -45.69 -51.90
N VAL A 757 -0.43 -44.62 -51.81
CA VAL A 757 -0.21 -43.37 -52.55
C VAL A 757 0.14 -42.27 -51.57
N THR A 758 1.23 -41.54 -51.82
CA THR A 758 1.62 -40.35 -51.06
C THR A 758 1.54 -39.11 -51.95
N ASN A 759 0.87 -38.06 -51.50
CA ASN A 759 0.72 -36.81 -52.24
C ASN A 759 1.80 -35.76 -51.89
N SER A 760 1.75 -34.61 -52.57
CA SER A 760 2.67 -33.48 -52.38
C SER A 760 2.57 -32.81 -51.01
N LEU A 761 1.49 -33.05 -50.25
CA LEU A 761 1.30 -32.57 -48.88
C LEU A 761 1.93 -33.52 -47.84
N GLY A 762 2.50 -34.65 -48.29
CA GLY A 762 3.11 -35.65 -47.43
C GLY A 762 2.10 -36.56 -46.72
N CYS A 763 0.85 -36.59 -47.17
CA CYS A 763 -0.18 -37.51 -46.68
C CYS A 763 -0.23 -38.77 -47.52
N SER A 764 -0.50 -39.91 -46.89
CA SER A 764 -0.58 -41.20 -47.56
C SER A 764 -1.91 -41.90 -47.32
N LYS A 765 -2.40 -42.59 -48.35
CA LYS A 765 -3.61 -43.42 -48.27
C LYS A 765 -3.42 -44.71 -49.06
N ALA A 766 -4.11 -45.76 -48.66
CA ALA A 766 -4.07 -47.05 -49.32
C ALA A 766 -5.45 -47.50 -49.76
N ASP A 767 -5.47 -48.27 -50.84
CA ASP A 767 -6.66 -49.00 -51.26
C ASP A 767 -6.27 -50.39 -51.82
N THR A 768 -7.23 -51.30 -51.83
CA THR A 768 -7.03 -52.72 -52.18
C THR A 768 -8.17 -53.21 -53.08
N ILE A 769 -7.83 -53.98 -54.11
CA ILE A 769 -8.76 -54.65 -55.01
C ILE A 769 -8.35 -56.12 -55.20
N THR A 770 -9.32 -57.01 -55.09
CA THR A 770 -9.18 -58.42 -55.47
C THR A 770 -9.58 -58.60 -56.93
N VAL A 771 -8.64 -59.08 -57.75
CA VAL A 771 -8.88 -59.41 -59.15
C VAL A 771 -8.91 -60.92 -59.29
N ASN A 772 -10.04 -61.47 -59.74
CA ASN A 772 -10.19 -62.87 -60.09
C ASN A 772 -10.15 -63.05 -61.62
N MET A 773 -9.65 -64.20 -62.08
CA MET A 773 -9.68 -64.56 -63.49
C MET A 773 -10.47 -65.86 -63.69
N ALA A 774 -11.51 -65.80 -64.52
CA ALA A 774 -12.39 -66.95 -64.77
C ALA A 774 -12.97 -66.91 -66.18
N GLY A 775 -12.99 -68.07 -66.84
CA GLY A 775 -13.41 -68.20 -68.23
C GLY A 775 -12.32 -67.85 -69.24
N GLU A 776 -12.52 -68.25 -70.49
CA GLU A 776 -11.58 -68.04 -71.61
C GLU A 776 -12.21 -67.14 -72.69
N LEU A 777 -11.40 -66.40 -73.44
CA LEU A 777 -11.87 -65.63 -74.61
C LEU A 777 -12.34 -66.59 -75.74
N PRO A 778 -13.35 -66.18 -76.53
CA PRO A 778 -13.82 -67.01 -77.64
C PRO A 778 -12.81 -67.00 -78.80
N THR A 779 -12.52 -68.18 -79.36
CA THR A 779 -11.58 -68.35 -80.50
C THR A 779 -12.22 -69.20 -81.60
N ILE A 780 -11.88 -68.95 -82.87
CA ILE A 780 -12.30 -69.76 -84.03
C ILE A 780 -11.14 -69.88 -85.02
N GLN A 781 -11.14 -70.92 -85.84
CA GLN A 781 -10.14 -71.09 -86.91
C GLN A 781 -10.55 -70.48 -88.25
N GLY A 782 -11.85 -70.26 -88.50
CA GLY A 782 -12.34 -69.62 -89.73
C GLY A 782 -13.83 -69.85 -89.99
N ILE A 783 -14.29 -69.48 -91.18
CA ILE A 783 -15.68 -69.68 -91.65
C ILE A 783 -15.64 -70.56 -92.89
N ASN A 784 -16.45 -71.63 -92.91
CA ASN A 784 -16.68 -72.44 -94.10
C ASN A 784 -17.98 -72.01 -94.80
N VAL A 785 -17.98 -71.98 -96.14
CA VAL A 785 -19.13 -71.55 -96.97
C VAL A 785 -19.45 -72.61 -98.01
N ASN A 786 -20.68 -73.14 -97.98
CA ASN A 786 -21.18 -74.13 -98.94
C ASN A 786 -22.34 -73.53 -99.74
N ASN A 787 -22.30 -73.65 -101.07
CA ASN A 787 -23.40 -73.25 -101.95
C ASN A 787 -24.42 -74.41 -102.07
N ASN A 788 -25.67 -74.16 -101.71
CA ASN A 788 -26.73 -75.16 -101.63
C ASN A 788 -27.80 -75.03 -102.73
N GLY A 789 -27.65 -74.12 -103.68
CA GLY A 789 -28.65 -73.88 -104.72
C GLY A 789 -28.72 -72.42 -105.12
N GLN A 790 -29.81 -72.04 -105.81
CA GLN A 790 -29.97 -70.67 -106.30
C GLN A 790 -29.94 -69.66 -105.13
N TYR A 791 -28.89 -68.84 -105.11
CA TYR A 791 -28.61 -67.80 -104.10
C TYR A 791 -28.57 -68.25 -102.63
N THR A 792 -28.50 -69.55 -102.37
CA THR A 792 -28.58 -70.11 -101.01
C THR A 792 -27.23 -70.65 -100.57
N PHE A 793 -26.72 -70.20 -99.43
CA PHE A 793 -25.42 -70.59 -98.87
C PHE A 793 -25.54 -71.03 -97.42
N THR A 794 -24.78 -72.05 -97.01
CA THR A 794 -24.58 -72.39 -95.59
C THR A 794 -23.21 -71.91 -95.13
N PHE A 795 -23.20 -71.17 -94.03
CA PHE A 795 -22.04 -70.70 -93.28
C PHE A 795 -21.87 -71.54 -92.03
N SER A 796 -20.65 -71.99 -91.72
CA SER A 796 -20.36 -72.70 -90.48
C SER A 796 -19.05 -72.23 -89.87
N ALA A 797 -19.04 -71.98 -88.56
CA ALA A 797 -17.82 -71.66 -87.82
C ALA A 797 -16.91 -72.89 -87.71
N ILE A 798 -15.64 -72.74 -88.06
CA ILE A 798 -14.64 -73.81 -87.99
C ILE A 798 -13.98 -73.77 -86.61
N ASN A 799 -14.14 -74.87 -85.86
CA ASN A 799 -13.46 -75.10 -84.59
C ASN A 799 -13.59 -73.95 -83.57
N GLY A 800 -14.83 -73.52 -83.30
CA GLY A 800 -15.09 -72.54 -82.25
C GLY A 800 -14.81 -73.11 -80.86
N GLN A 801 -13.92 -72.49 -80.10
CA GLN A 801 -13.59 -72.85 -78.72
C GLN A 801 -13.99 -71.72 -77.76
N ASN A 802 -14.53 -72.09 -76.60
CA ASN A 802 -14.98 -71.16 -75.55
C ASN A 802 -16.07 -70.18 -76.00
N VAL A 803 -16.84 -70.52 -77.03
CA VAL A 803 -17.95 -69.71 -77.56
C VAL A 803 -19.27 -70.17 -76.92
N ILE A 804 -20.03 -69.23 -76.36
CA ILE A 804 -21.39 -69.48 -75.85
C ILE A 804 -22.48 -68.87 -76.75
N GLU A 805 -22.11 -67.90 -77.58
CA GLU A 805 -23.03 -67.21 -78.48
C GLU A 805 -22.30 -66.88 -79.80
N TYR A 806 -22.97 -67.17 -80.91
CA TYR A 806 -22.56 -66.78 -82.27
C TYR A 806 -23.51 -65.69 -82.75
N ASP A 807 -23.04 -64.76 -83.57
CA ASP A 807 -23.84 -63.71 -84.19
C ASP A 807 -23.36 -63.46 -85.62
N TRP A 808 -24.10 -63.99 -86.60
CA TRP A 808 -23.82 -63.87 -88.02
C TRP A 808 -24.57 -62.69 -88.63
N ASP A 809 -23.82 -61.71 -89.14
CA ASP A 809 -24.31 -60.66 -90.03
C ASP A 809 -24.01 -61.07 -91.48
N PHE A 810 -25.03 -61.21 -92.33
CA PHE A 810 -24.87 -61.68 -93.71
C PHE A 810 -24.52 -60.59 -94.72
N GLY A 811 -24.43 -59.32 -94.28
CA GLY A 811 -24.01 -58.20 -95.12
C GLY A 811 -25.07 -57.67 -96.10
N ASP A 812 -26.34 -58.06 -95.93
CA ASP A 812 -27.48 -57.63 -96.75
C ASP A 812 -28.60 -56.97 -95.92
N ASN A 813 -28.31 -56.58 -94.67
CA ASN A 813 -29.23 -56.01 -93.68
C ASN A 813 -30.44 -56.91 -93.34
N THR A 814 -30.33 -58.22 -93.58
CA THR A 814 -31.32 -59.18 -93.09
C THR A 814 -31.07 -59.52 -91.61
N THR A 815 -32.01 -60.25 -91.01
CA THR A 815 -31.88 -60.68 -89.61
C THR A 815 -30.66 -61.57 -89.43
N HIS A 816 -29.90 -61.28 -88.39
CA HIS A 816 -28.74 -62.09 -88.01
C HIS A 816 -29.14 -63.51 -87.60
N ALA A 817 -28.17 -64.43 -87.63
CA ALA A 817 -28.35 -65.78 -87.11
C ALA A 817 -27.42 -66.05 -85.93
N TYR A 818 -27.89 -66.82 -84.93
CA TYR A 818 -27.18 -67.00 -83.67
C TYR A 818 -26.68 -68.43 -83.40
N SER A 819 -26.51 -69.22 -84.47
CA SER A 819 -26.11 -70.63 -84.42
C SER A 819 -24.70 -70.84 -84.97
N ALA A 820 -23.99 -71.89 -84.56
CA ALA A 820 -22.66 -72.23 -85.11
C ALA A 820 -22.69 -72.53 -86.62
N VAL A 821 -23.87 -72.92 -87.15
CA VAL A 821 -24.14 -73.12 -88.58
C VAL A 821 -25.40 -72.33 -88.93
N ALA A 822 -25.34 -71.54 -90.01
CA ALA A 822 -26.45 -70.73 -90.50
C ALA A 822 -26.61 -70.87 -92.01
N THR A 823 -27.84 -70.93 -92.49
CA THR A 823 -28.14 -70.93 -93.93
C THR A 823 -28.84 -69.63 -94.28
N HIS A 824 -28.37 -68.98 -95.34
CA HIS A 824 -28.94 -67.72 -95.81
C HIS A 824 -29.21 -67.75 -97.31
N THR A 825 -30.29 -67.11 -97.72
CA THR A 825 -30.68 -66.99 -99.14
C THR A 825 -30.71 -65.53 -99.53
N TYR A 826 -29.87 -65.14 -100.49
CA TYR A 826 -29.81 -63.78 -101.00
C TYR A 826 -30.92 -63.52 -102.02
N ALA A 827 -31.56 -62.35 -101.94
CA ALA A 827 -32.68 -61.99 -102.83
C ALA A 827 -32.25 -61.75 -104.29
N ALA A 828 -30.98 -61.41 -104.52
CA ALA A 828 -30.42 -61.16 -105.84
C ALA A 828 -28.94 -61.57 -105.88
N ALA A 829 -28.40 -61.72 -107.09
CA ALA A 829 -26.96 -61.83 -107.29
C ALA A 829 -26.29 -60.49 -106.91
N GLY A 830 -25.28 -60.55 -106.04
CA GLY A 830 -24.56 -59.38 -105.54
C GLY A 830 -23.33 -59.76 -104.74
N ASN A 831 -22.58 -58.76 -104.28
CA ASN A 831 -21.44 -58.93 -103.38
C ASN A 831 -21.87 -58.68 -101.94
N TYR A 832 -21.67 -59.67 -101.08
CA TYR A 832 -22.03 -59.59 -99.65
C TYR A 832 -20.82 -59.90 -98.78
N VAL A 833 -20.71 -59.21 -97.63
CA VAL A 833 -19.65 -59.41 -96.63
C VAL A 833 -20.29 -60.00 -95.38
N VAL A 834 -19.98 -61.25 -95.08
CA VAL A 834 -20.53 -61.93 -93.89
C VAL A 834 -19.60 -61.75 -92.70
N VAL A 835 -20.07 -61.27 -91.55
CA VAL A 835 -19.29 -61.07 -90.31
C VAL A 835 -19.80 -62.00 -89.21
N LEU A 836 -18.90 -62.65 -88.48
CA LEU A 836 -19.23 -63.44 -87.29
C LEU A 836 -18.68 -62.78 -86.02
N LYS A 837 -19.57 -62.47 -85.07
CA LYS A 837 -19.21 -62.04 -83.71
C LYS A 837 -19.46 -63.16 -82.72
N LEU A 838 -18.62 -63.25 -81.70
CA LEU A 838 -18.63 -64.34 -80.74
C LEU A 838 -18.67 -63.79 -79.33
N LYS A 839 -19.38 -64.45 -78.43
CA LYS A 839 -19.25 -64.20 -76.98
C LYS A 839 -18.84 -65.46 -76.25
N SER A 840 -18.04 -65.31 -75.20
CA SER A 840 -17.73 -66.37 -74.24
C SER A 840 -18.46 -66.17 -72.91
N SER A 841 -18.32 -67.17 -72.03
CA SER A 841 -18.91 -67.19 -70.68
C SER A 841 -18.51 -66.02 -69.77
N CYS A 842 -17.45 -65.29 -70.11
CA CYS A 842 -16.99 -64.11 -69.37
C CYS A 842 -17.45 -62.77 -69.99
N GLY A 843 -18.30 -62.78 -71.03
CA GLY A 843 -19.00 -61.59 -71.53
C GLY A 843 -18.21 -60.68 -72.48
N PHE A 844 -16.95 -61.00 -72.77
CA PHE A 844 -16.12 -60.28 -73.74
C PHE A 844 -16.29 -60.91 -75.14
N GLY A 845 -16.41 -60.05 -76.17
CA GLY A 845 -16.57 -60.48 -77.56
C GLY A 845 -15.28 -60.32 -78.37
N ASN A 846 -15.01 -61.28 -79.26
CA ASN A 846 -13.92 -61.21 -80.23
C ASN A 846 -14.54 -61.15 -81.65
N ASP A 847 -14.12 -60.18 -82.46
CA ASP A 847 -14.56 -60.04 -83.85
C ASP A 847 -13.54 -60.72 -84.76
N SER A 848 -13.96 -61.66 -85.61
CA SER A 848 -13.11 -62.05 -86.73
C SER A 848 -13.82 -62.82 -87.84
N THR A 849 -13.37 -62.48 -89.07
CA THR A 849 -13.50 -63.22 -90.33
C THR A 849 -14.67 -62.80 -91.21
N SER A 850 -14.35 -62.40 -92.46
CA SER A 850 -15.28 -62.03 -93.51
C SER A 850 -15.23 -62.99 -94.71
N ALA A 851 -16.39 -63.32 -95.29
CA ALA A 851 -16.49 -64.12 -96.52
C ALA A 851 -17.18 -63.31 -97.65
N HIS A 852 -16.65 -63.39 -98.88
CA HIS A 852 -17.16 -62.69 -100.07
C HIS A 852 -17.89 -63.66 -101.01
N ILE A 853 -19.08 -63.28 -101.47
CA ILE A 853 -19.93 -64.09 -102.38
C ILE A 853 -20.08 -63.40 -103.74
N LEU A 854 -19.91 -64.12 -104.86
CA LEU A 854 -20.15 -63.64 -106.23
C LEU A 854 -21.23 -64.50 -106.91
N GLY A 855 -22.30 -63.87 -107.45
CA GLY A 855 -23.43 -64.57 -108.09
C GLY A 855 -23.15 -65.04 -109.53
N ILE A 856 -23.48 -66.30 -109.86
CA ILE A 856 -23.26 -66.89 -111.20
C ILE A 856 -24.59 -67.01 -111.96
N ASN A 857 -24.61 -66.55 -113.22
CA ASN A 857 -25.73 -66.62 -114.15
C ASN A 857 -25.54 -67.85 -115.09
N GLN A 858 -26.38 -68.90 -115.01
CA GLN A 858 -26.32 -70.04 -115.93
C GLN A 858 -27.63 -70.22 -116.72
N LEU A 859 -27.51 -70.31 -118.05
CA LEU A 859 -28.56 -70.80 -118.96
C LEU A 859 -28.31 -72.29 -119.25
N THR A 860 -29.31 -73.15 -119.05
CA THR A 860 -29.23 -74.59 -119.30
C THR A 860 -29.37 -74.90 -120.79
N VAL A 861 -28.24 -75.06 -121.50
CA VAL A 861 -28.19 -75.81 -122.78
C VAL A 861 -27.59 -77.18 -122.46
N GLY A 862 -28.21 -78.26 -122.95
CA GLY A 862 -27.96 -79.66 -122.55
C GLY A 862 -26.49 -79.99 -122.23
N ALA A 863 -26.26 -80.43 -120.98
CA ALA A 863 -24.94 -80.59 -120.37
C ALA A 863 -24.06 -81.70 -120.98
N ASP A 864 -24.55 -82.38 -122.01
CA ASP A 864 -23.94 -83.58 -122.60
C ASP A 864 -23.03 -83.29 -123.80
N GLY A 865 -22.97 -82.03 -124.25
CA GLY A 865 -22.13 -81.61 -125.38
C GLY A 865 -20.74 -81.11 -125.01
N VAL A 866 -20.37 -80.98 -123.72
CA VAL A 866 -19.04 -80.46 -123.34
C VAL A 866 -18.43 -81.28 -122.20
N SER A 867 -17.22 -81.80 -122.40
CA SER A 867 -16.48 -82.60 -121.42
C SER A 867 -15.11 -82.00 -121.12
N VAL A 868 -14.62 -82.23 -119.90
CA VAL A 868 -13.31 -81.77 -119.42
C VAL A 868 -12.52 -82.98 -118.96
N PHE A 869 -11.37 -83.24 -119.56
CA PHE A 869 -10.54 -84.41 -119.27
C PHE A 869 -9.03 -84.11 -119.40
N PRO A 870 -8.17 -84.67 -118.53
CA PRO A 870 -8.52 -85.39 -117.30
C PRO A 870 -9.14 -84.44 -116.26
N ASN A 871 -10.04 -84.95 -115.42
CA ASN A 871 -10.63 -84.23 -114.30
C ASN A 871 -10.96 -85.24 -113.19
N PRO A 872 -10.17 -85.32 -112.11
CA PRO A 872 -9.12 -84.37 -111.70
C PRO A 872 -7.90 -84.32 -112.64
N SER A 873 -7.22 -83.17 -112.71
CA SER A 873 -5.99 -82.95 -113.51
C SER A 873 -4.83 -82.46 -112.64
N GLY A 874 -3.61 -82.91 -112.95
CA GLY A 874 -2.40 -82.45 -112.26
C GLY A 874 -1.43 -81.58 -113.05
N GLY A 875 -1.81 -81.15 -114.26
CA GLY A 875 -0.97 -80.20 -115.01
C GLY A 875 -1.63 -79.65 -116.27
N THR A 876 -2.39 -80.46 -117.01
CA THR A 876 -3.15 -79.98 -118.19
C THR A 876 -4.57 -80.55 -118.21
N ALA A 877 -5.55 -79.72 -118.52
CA ALA A 877 -6.93 -80.15 -118.73
C ALA A 877 -7.40 -79.74 -120.11
N THR A 878 -8.04 -80.66 -120.82
CA THR A 878 -8.57 -80.42 -122.16
C THR A 878 -10.09 -80.37 -122.10
N ILE A 879 -10.67 -79.34 -122.70
CA ILE A 879 -12.09 -79.17 -122.90
C ILE A 879 -12.42 -79.61 -124.33
N MET A 880 -13.41 -80.50 -124.45
CA MET A 880 -13.93 -81.02 -125.70
C MET A 880 -15.40 -80.61 -125.84
N SER A 881 -15.78 -80.06 -126.99
CA SER A 881 -17.16 -79.69 -127.33
C SER A 881 -17.67 -80.56 -128.49
N SER A 882 -18.87 -81.10 -128.34
CA SER A 882 -19.58 -82.01 -129.24
C SER A 882 -21.05 -81.57 -129.40
N GLY A 883 -21.78 -82.16 -130.35
CA GLY A 883 -23.22 -81.87 -130.52
C GLY A 883 -23.55 -80.51 -131.16
N GLY A 884 -22.62 -79.91 -131.91
CA GLY A 884 -22.84 -78.64 -132.61
C GLY A 884 -22.85 -77.41 -131.69
N LEU A 885 -22.09 -77.46 -130.59
CA LEU A 885 -21.76 -76.31 -129.74
C LEU A 885 -20.38 -75.79 -130.12
N ASN A 886 -20.28 -74.55 -130.59
CA ASN A 886 -19.01 -73.94 -131.00
C ASN A 886 -18.44 -73.11 -129.83
N MET A 887 -17.34 -73.57 -129.22
CA MET A 887 -16.65 -72.83 -128.16
C MET A 887 -16.05 -71.54 -128.67
N LYS A 888 -16.21 -70.45 -127.89
CA LYS A 888 -15.65 -69.12 -128.17
C LYS A 888 -14.64 -68.68 -127.12
N GLN A 889 -14.91 -68.94 -125.85
CA GLN A 889 -14.07 -68.49 -124.74
C GLN A 889 -14.17 -69.47 -123.56
N VAL A 890 -13.09 -69.61 -122.82
CA VAL A 890 -13.00 -70.40 -121.60
C VAL A 890 -12.43 -69.53 -120.49
N ALA A 891 -13.07 -69.53 -119.33
CA ALA A 891 -12.60 -68.85 -118.12
C ALA A 891 -12.65 -69.80 -116.91
N LEU A 892 -11.67 -69.71 -116.01
CA LEU A 892 -11.70 -70.40 -114.71
C LEU A 892 -11.88 -69.41 -113.58
N TYR A 893 -12.71 -69.81 -112.62
CA TYR A 893 -12.94 -69.09 -111.38
C TYR A 893 -12.52 -69.96 -110.20
N ASN A 894 -11.79 -69.38 -109.25
CA ASN A 894 -11.49 -70.06 -107.97
C ASN A 894 -12.76 -70.12 -107.08
N VAL A 895 -12.66 -70.80 -105.93
CA VAL A 895 -13.78 -70.90 -104.96
C VAL A 895 -14.25 -69.54 -104.40
N LEU A 896 -13.43 -68.49 -104.52
CA LEU A 896 -13.77 -67.12 -104.14
C LEU A 896 -14.44 -66.33 -105.29
N GLY A 897 -14.71 -66.97 -106.43
CA GLY A 897 -15.31 -66.36 -107.62
C GLY A 897 -14.37 -65.42 -108.39
N GLN A 898 -13.08 -65.39 -108.07
CA GLN A 898 -12.09 -64.61 -108.82
C GLN A 898 -11.75 -65.34 -110.13
N MET A 899 -11.78 -64.62 -111.24
CA MET A 899 -11.31 -65.14 -112.53
C MET A 899 -9.79 -65.28 -112.49
N VAL A 900 -9.31 -66.52 -112.48
CA VAL A 900 -7.88 -66.84 -112.40
C VAL A 900 -7.27 -67.19 -113.76
N TYR A 901 -8.13 -67.44 -114.76
CA TYR A 901 -7.74 -67.73 -116.12
C TYR A 901 -8.86 -67.33 -117.08
N SER A 902 -8.52 -66.79 -118.24
CA SER A 902 -9.46 -66.54 -119.33
C SER A 902 -8.74 -66.48 -120.67
N GLU A 903 -9.14 -67.33 -121.60
CA GLU A 903 -8.62 -67.36 -122.96
C GLU A 903 -9.73 -67.57 -123.99
N LYS A 904 -9.49 -67.12 -125.23
CA LYS A 904 -10.32 -67.51 -126.36
C LYS A 904 -10.11 -69.00 -126.64
N ALA A 905 -11.19 -69.70 -127.02
CA ALA A 905 -11.11 -71.12 -127.36
C ALA A 905 -10.15 -71.34 -128.53
N GLN A 906 -9.33 -72.39 -128.48
CA GLN A 906 -8.31 -72.69 -129.50
C GLN A 906 -8.97 -73.12 -130.82
N SER A 907 -10.08 -73.83 -130.73
CA SER A 907 -10.99 -74.10 -131.84
C SER A 907 -12.43 -74.15 -131.33
N SER A 908 -13.39 -74.28 -132.25
CA SER A 908 -14.80 -74.48 -131.92
C SER A 908 -15.08 -75.77 -131.14
N GLU A 909 -14.19 -76.77 -131.22
CA GLU A 909 -14.41 -78.12 -130.68
C GLU A 909 -13.43 -78.50 -129.56
N LYS A 910 -12.27 -77.83 -129.45
CA LYS A 910 -11.23 -78.22 -128.48
C LYS A 910 -10.48 -77.01 -127.92
N HIS A 911 -10.18 -77.05 -126.62
CA HIS A 911 -9.30 -76.10 -125.96
C HIS A 911 -8.51 -76.77 -124.83
N ALA A 912 -7.19 -76.74 -124.90
CA ALA A 912 -6.30 -77.29 -123.87
C ALA A 912 -5.73 -76.17 -122.99
N MET A 913 -5.82 -76.35 -121.68
CA MET A 913 -5.36 -75.38 -120.67
C MET A 913 -4.17 -75.95 -119.89
N ASN A 914 -3.15 -75.12 -119.68
CA ASN A 914 -2.07 -75.39 -118.73
C ASN A 914 -2.49 -74.92 -117.34
N LEU A 915 -2.34 -75.79 -116.33
CA LEU A 915 -2.75 -75.59 -114.94
C LEU A 915 -1.57 -75.42 -113.98
N ASP A 916 -0.31 -75.44 -114.46
CA ASP A 916 0.92 -75.36 -113.66
C ASP A 916 1.06 -74.05 -112.89
N ALA A 917 0.35 -72.99 -113.32
CA ALA A 917 0.30 -71.71 -112.61
C ALA A 917 -0.82 -71.63 -111.56
N LEU A 918 -1.72 -72.62 -111.50
CA LEU A 918 -2.89 -72.62 -110.62
C LEU A 918 -2.68 -73.59 -109.44
N ALA A 919 -3.03 -73.15 -108.22
CA ALA A 919 -2.92 -73.97 -107.02
C ALA A 919 -3.85 -75.20 -107.06
N SER A 920 -3.55 -76.23 -106.26
CA SER A 920 -4.45 -77.37 -106.09
C SER A 920 -5.78 -76.92 -105.47
N GLY A 921 -6.91 -77.40 -106.00
CA GLY A 921 -8.22 -76.99 -105.53
C GLY A 921 -9.34 -77.23 -106.54
N VAL A 922 -10.56 -76.87 -106.13
CA VAL A 922 -11.75 -76.95 -106.99
C VAL A 922 -11.96 -75.60 -107.68
N TYR A 923 -12.08 -75.63 -109.00
CA TYR A 923 -12.34 -74.48 -109.85
C TYR A 923 -13.64 -74.67 -110.62
N THR A 924 -14.29 -73.56 -110.94
CA THR A 924 -15.42 -73.54 -111.87
C THR A 924 -14.92 -73.06 -113.23
N ILE A 925 -14.98 -73.93 -114.23
CA ILE A 925 -14.77 -73.55 -115.62
C ILE A 925 -16.08 -72.99 -116.17
N GLN A 926 -16.06 -71.79 -116.74
CA GLN A 926 -17.10 -71.24 -117.59
C GLN A 926 -16.67 -71.29 -119.06
N ILE A 927 -17.53 -71.79 -119.93
CA ILE A 927 -17.29 -72.04 -121.34
C ILE A 927 -18.37 -71.29 -122.12
N THR A 928 -17.96 -70.21 -122.77
CA THR A 928 -18.83 -69.40 -123.64
C THR A 928 -18.88 -70.05 -125.01
N THR A 929 -20.08 -70.40 -125.48
CA THR A 929 -20.32 -70.99 -126.80
C THR A 929 -21.14 -70.06 -127.70
N ASP A 930 -21.37 -70.45 -128.94
CA ASP A 930 -22.33 -69.80 -129.84
C ASP A 930 -23.79 -69.87 -129.37
N LYS A 931 -24.14 -70.81 -128.48
CA LYS A 931 -25.51 -71.00 -127.95
C LYS A 931 -25.71 -70.59 -126.49
N GLY A 932 -24.65 -70.16 -125.79
CA GLY A 932 -24.73 -69.73 -124.38
C GLY A 932 -23.51 -70.16 -123.54
N ASN A 933 -23.59 -69.95 -122.22
CA ASN A 933 -22.52 -70.29 -121.28
C ASN A 933 -22.79 -71.64 -120.60
N VAL A 934 -21.81 -72.53 -120.63
CA VAL A 934 -21.80 -73.81 -119.89
C VAL A 934 -20.78 -73.69 -118.77
N ALA A 935 -21.06 -74.24 -117.59
CA ALA A 935 -20.03 -74.39 -116.54
C ALA A 935 -19.78 -75.85 -116.18
N LYS A 936 -18.52 -76.17 -115.89
CA LYS A 936 -18.07 -77.50 -115.45
C LYS A 936 -17.12 -77.34 -114.29
N LYS A 937 -17.16 -78.28 -113.34
CA LYS A 937 -16.16 -78.39 -112.29
C LYS A 937 -14.82 -78.80 -112.93
N LEU A 938 -13.72 -78.20 -112.49
CA LEU A 938 -12.36 -78.73 -112.66
C LEU A 938 -11.73 -78.91 -111.29
N GLU A 939 -11.17 -80.07 -111.05
CA GLU A 939 -10.40 -80.36 -109.85
C GLU A 939 -8.92 -80.45 -110.23
N ILE A 940 -8.11 -79.60 -109.60
CA ILE A 940 -6.66 -79.57 -109.80
C ILE A 940 -6.01 -80.28 -108.61
N ILE A 941 -5.30 -81.37 -108.87
CA ILE A 941 -4.56 -82.15 -107.87
C ILE A 941 -3.06 -82.01 -108.15
N ARG A 942 -2.23 -81.70 -107.16
CA ARG A 942 -0.77 -81.69 -107.31
C ARG A 942 -0.14 -82.72 -106.40
#